data_AF-A0A915YBF0-F1
#
_entry.id   AF-A0A915YBF0-F1
#
_cell.length_a   1.000
_cell.length_b   1.000
_cell.length_c   1.000
_cell.angle_alpha   90.00
_cell.angle_beta   90.00
_cell.angle_gamma   90.00
#
_symmetry.space_group_name_H-M   'P 1'
#
loop_
_entity.id
_entity.type
_entity.pdbx_description
1 polymer ?
#
loop_
_entity_poly.entity_id
_entity_poly.type
_entity_poly.pdbx_seq_one_letter_code
_entity_poly.pdbx_strand_id
1 'polypeptide(L)'
;MRIKMLLNQLLPQTKESIGFIAFKAFFKKELNRLRKSKKPTNCFIIHDFVYPDKPEKKLPIVVFGKPEGEWKKFMLGNEGIKRKQRDAVIGTCELLAGKEGETLAFTLKKGKARPKMLTRKINKFLMPQAKGFCIVNGEQPNERLYEKDSDVDTVIEELDKNKSMKTYLKLERAYGKILAIVAVKPEAASINILKMLEQIGSWYEGYKQLPENIKNKHQKEYGLIEEIERKFEKLLHQVQESETLIKGTFVEENDEDLEEVDAAETSIDNSEDYNDYDDEQLGSDMGLLSQEEAVEIGHSFAETKRELAVVAIELKKLKTKRNLSAKEQQQLQDLTAKEAALAQERAQETHSLFEYWKKEMGWAASSPREILQHYDNNWFKFKEALAYWDQSNPKEDFYSIQLAALEELLHYRKKVVDQLLEETKKVVYQQIMAKPTVDTFDQKEIKAFAFGSTTPTSDYDVTFQIDRYPQYEYLCVKYFNDTFVQRFGVNAGMLFDTNVYTTGFMPTTTKEGTQAYKDKLNPFGKVSELPASEKLILDKTRRKKGQIELALSLSAVLQYVTTKKEIQTLKGETVNAVIANVKKLKPQPTHWEGKEWATAAIQKELIKVAREDMVEIFKLAEGYVKKVEEGIKEKEVQLAATQNSTVDPKHLEAQAKDLLYVETLEKVSVLLEQIEANKQEIGKAKEAGLEVPQLFQERAQFILDFKEAQGKALMYANEAYFSGGPALHVVKGMQGGGAIKLGRQQKMQSMLMNIGYQLQHFNEQAEEHGLGRAVLGTSKYGQRVANLTERSSKQEQEVKESISGIHGKASTNMEDFMKGEQAGFNLNTFMALEDQIVSDYKKNDLDYPTPSSKDKGAEEAVKAHFPNQSNEEIQASILATFTRSAARVFGPYYVDKYQENEKRRQKDGALISPLTFW
;
A
#
# COMPACT_ATOMS: atom_id res chain seq x y z
N MET A 1 -36.86 -25.89 -5.22
CA MET A 1 -36.52 -25.29 -6.52
C MET A 1 -35.06 -24.89 -6.67
N ARG A 2 -34.40 -24.08 -5.81
CA ARG A 2 -32.97 -23.69 -6.01
C ARG A 2 -31.94 -24.84 -6.03
N ILE A 3 -32.13 -25.90 -5.22
CA ILE A 3 -31.33 -27.14 -5.28
C ILE A 3 -31.69 -27.99 -6.51
N LYS A 4 -32.98 -28.07 -6.86
CA LYS A 4 -33.45 -28.70 -8.11
C LYS A 4 -33.01 -27.91 -9.36
N MET A 5 -32.81 -26.60 -9.27
CA MET A 5 -32.21 -25.72 -10.29
C MET A 5 -30.70 -25.88 -10.32
N LEU A 6 -30.04 -26.07 -9.17
CA LEU A 6 -28.59 -26.38 -9.11
C LEU A 6 -28.32 -27.77 -9.70
N LEU A 7 -29.15 -28.76 -9.36
CA LEU A 7 -29.09 -30.09 -9.94
C LEU A 7 -29.53 -30.08 -11.42
N ASN A 8 -30.61 -29.38 -11.79
CA ASN A 8 -31.04 -29.21 -13.19
C ASN A 8 -30.23 -28.17 -13.98
N GLN A 9 -29.29 -27.44 -13.39
CA GLN A 9 -28.25 -26.71 -14.13
C GLN A 9 -27.00 -27.58 -14.30
N LEU A 10 -26.84 -28.60 -13.45
CA LEU A 10 -25.74 -29.56 -13.50
C LEU A 10 -26.09 -30.85 -14.29
N LEU A 11 -27.37 -31.16 -14.55
CA LEU A 11 -27.80 -32.50 -14.96
C LEU A 11 -28.66 -32.68 -16.23
N PRO A 12 -29.26 -31.70 -16.94
CA PRO A 12 -30.17 -32.08 -18.03
C PRO A 12 -29.57 -32.28 -19.42
N GLN A 13 -28.34 -31.87 -19.76
CA GLN A 13 -27.82 -32.13 -21.12
C GLN A 13 -26.37 -32.59 -21.25
N THR A 14 -25.62 -32.70 -20.15
CA THR A 14 -24.26 -33.26 -20.20
C THR A 14 -23.99 -34.13 -18.99
N LYS A 15 -24.65 -35.29 -18.92
CA LYS A 15 -24.17 -36.36 -18.03
C LYS A 15 -22.73 -36.79 -18.35
N GLU A 16 -22.16 -36.35 -19.49
CA GLU A 16 -20.88 -36.83 -20.02
C GLU A 16 -19.71 -35.83 -20.02
N SER A 17 -19.86 -34.53 -19.65
CA SER A 17 -18.78 -33.55 -19.96
C SER A 17 -18.20 -32.68 -18.83
N ILE A 18 -18.75 -32.64 -17.61
CA ILE A 18 -18.11 -31.86 -16.55
C ILE A 18 -16.96 -32.66 -15.90
N GLY A 19 -15.74 -32.28 -16.22
CA GLY A 19 -14.54 -32.77 -15.56
C GLY A 19 -14.44 -32.35 -14.08
N PHE A 20 -13.81 -33.19 -13.27
CA PHE A 20 -13.57 -33.02 -11.83
C PHE A 20 -12.96 -31.67 -11.48
N ILE A 21 -12.06 -31.14 -12.31
CA ILE A 21 -11.39 -29.85 -12.08
C ILE A 21 -12.38 -28.68 -12.16
N ALA A 22 -13.24 -28.65 -13.18
CA ALA A 22 -14.26 -27.62 -13.37
C ALA A 22 -15.29 -27.65 -12.23
N PHE A 23 -15.74 -28.85 -11.86
CA PHE A 23 -16.63 -29.04 -10.72
C PHE A 23 -16.00 -28.55 -9.41
N LYS A 24 -14.74 -28.91 -9.14
CA LYS A 24 -14.01 -28.50 -7.94
C LYS A 24 -13.85 -26.98 -7.83
N ALA A 25 -13.58 -26.29 -8.94
CA ALA A 25 -13.45 -24.85 -8.98
C ALA A 25 -14.78 -24.14 -8.68
N PHE A 26 -15.86 -24.58 -9.34
CA PHE A 26 -17.22 -24.11 -9.07
C PHE A 26 -17.64 -24.33 -7.61
N PHE A 27 -17.42 -25.55 -7.10
CA PHE A 27 -17.76 -25.93 -5.74
C PHE A 27 -17.02 -25.08 -4.69
N LYS A 28 -15.73 -24.78 -4.91
CA LYS A 28 -14.92 -23.91 -4.03
C LYS A 28 -15.48 -22.48 -3.97
N LYS A 29 -16.00 -21.96 -5.09
CA LYS A 29 -16.61 -20.61 -5.17
C LYS A 29 -17.90 -20.55 -4.34
N GLU A 30 -18.76 -21.55 -4.45
CA GLU A 30 -20.02 -21.60 -3.70
C GLU A 30 -19.79 -21.90 -2.21
N LEU A 31 -18.81 -22.75 -1.85
CA LEU A 31 -18.36 -22.92 -0.46
C LEU A 31 -17.91 -21.60 0.18
N ASN A 32 -17.17 -20.78 -0.56
CA ASN A 32 -16.73 -19.47 -0.07
C ASN A 32 -17.89 -18.47 0.10
N ARG A 33 -18.96 -18.60 -0.69
CA ARG A 33 -20.22 -17.85 -0.46
C ARG A 33 -20.94 -18.34 0.78
N LEU A 34 -21.09 -19.65 0.95
CA LEU A 34 -21.76 -20.25 2.11
C LEU A 34 -21.04 -19.94 3.43
N ARG A 35 -19.69 -19.86 3.42
CA ARG A 35 -18.84 -19.46 4.56
C ARG A 35 -19.16 -18.08 5.13
N LYS A 36 -19.85 -17.21 4.39
CA LYS A 36 -20.21 -15.84 4.83
C LYS A 36 -21.56 -15.78 5.58
N SER A 37 -22.32 -16.87 5.70
CA SER A 37 -23.62 -16.88 6.40
C SER A 37 -23.48 -17.21 7.91
N LYS A 38 -24.31 -16.58 8.76
CA LYS A 38 -23.98 -16.30 10.19
C LYS A 38 -24.16 -17.42 11.23
N LYS A 39 -24.62 -18.66 10.94
CA LYS A 39 -24.61 -19.79 11.92
C LYS A 39 -24.56 -21.17 11.23
N PRO A 40 -23.51 -22.00 11.38
CA PRO A 40 -23.39 -23.29 10.68
C PRO A 40 -23.83 -24.52 11.50
N THR A 41 -24.40 -25.53 10.84
CA THR A 41 -24.48 -26.95 11.30
C THR A 41 -23.75 -27.80 10.28
N ASN A 42 -22.82 -28.67 10.69
CA ASN A 42 -21.97 -29.45 9.79
C ASN A 42 -22.66 -30.75 9.33
N CYS A 43 -23.10 -30.82 8.07
CA CYS A 43 -23.64 -32.01 7.42
C CYS A 43 -22.87 -32.29 6.13
N PHE A 44 -22.48 -33.55 5.91
CA PHE A 44 -21.78 -34.01 4.72
C PHE A 44 -22.63 -35.07 4.02
N ILE A 45 -22.99 -34.84 2.75
CA ILE A 45 -23.67 -35.84 1.91
C ILE A 45 -22.71 -36.23 0.80
N ILE A 46 -22.43 -37.53 0.67
CA ILE A 46 -21.63 -38.10 -0.41
C ILE A 46 -22.58 -38.71 -1.44
N HIS A 47 -22.42 -38.36 -2.70
CA HIS A 47 -23.15 -38.96 -3.83
C HIS A 47 -22.19 -39.84 -4.67
N ASP A 48 -22.71 -40.88 -5.33
CA ASP A 48 -21.91 -41.77 -6.18
C ASP A 48 -21.90 -41.28 -7.64
N PHE A 49 -21.41 -40.05 -7.86
CA PHE A 49 -21.18 -39.54 -9.22
C PHE A 49 -19.76 -39.89 -9.69
N VAL A 50 -19.64 -40.36 -10.93
CA VAL A 50 -18.37 -40.72 -11.60
C VAL A 50 -18.01 -39.59 -12.56
N TYR A 51 -16.83 -38.99 -12.41
CA TYR A 51 -16.38 -37.91 -13.30
C TYR A 51 -15.75 -38.48 -14.58
N PRO A 52 -16.06 -37.95 -15.77
CA PRO A 52 -15.54 -38.48 -17.04
C PRO A 52 -14.00 -38.43 -17.14
N ASP A 53 -13.39 -37.36 -16.61
CA ASP A 53 -11.94 -37.13 -16.65
C ASP A 53 -11.18 -37.83 -15.51
N LYS A 54 -11.89 -38.32 -14.48
CA LYS A 54 -11.34 -39.01 -13.30
C LYS A 54 -12.32 -40.05 -12.75
N PRO A 55 -12.56 -41.16 -13.46
CA PRO A 55 -13.60 -42.15 -13.11
C PRO A 55 -13.36 -42.83 -11.76
N GLU A 56 -12.12 -42.88 -11.27
CA GLU A 56 -11.75 -43.40 -9.96
C GLU A 56 -12.12 -42.46 -8.80
N LYS A 57 -12.46 -41.20 -9.08
CA LYS A 57 -12.85 -40.20 -8.08
C LYS A 57 -14.37 -40.19 -7.92
N LYS A 58 -14.90 -40.95 -6.97
CA LYS A 58 -16.25 -40.70 -6.43
C LYS A 58 -16.15 -39.45 -5.55
N LEU A 59 -16.99 -38.42 -5.70
CA LEU A 59 -17.43 -37.51 -4.61
C LEU A 59 -18.04 -36.20 -5.15
N PRO A 60 -19.38 -36.08 -5.19
CA PRO A 60 -20.05 -34.84 -4.84
C PRO A 60 -20.26 -34.86 -3.33
N ILE A 61 -19.60 -33.92 -2.64
CA ILE A 61 -19.85 -33.66 -1.22
C ILE A 61 -20.78 -32.46 -1.15
N VAL A 62 -21.99 -32.59 -0.60
CA VAL A 62 -22.75 -31.41 -0.17
C VAL A 62 -22.39 -31.12 1.28
N VAL A 63 -21.72 -30.00 1.51
CA VAL A 63 -21.38 -29.51 2.86
C VAL A 63 -22.39 -28.47 3.28
N PHE A 64 -23.19 -28.78 4.29
CA PHE A 64 -23.85 -27.74 5.08
C PHE A 64 -22.92 -27.44 6.25
N GLY A 65 -22.60 -26.18 6.53
CA GLY A 65 -21.83 -25.78 7.71
C GLY A 65 -20.41 -25.27 7.45
N LYS A 66 -19.69 -24.98 8.54
CA LYS A 66 -18.37 -24.34 8.57
C LYS A 66 -17.40 -25.32 9.27
N PRO A 67 -16.83 -26.29 8.54
CA PRO A 67 -15.83 -27.18 9.14
C PRO A 67 -14.62 -26.34 9.57
N GLU A 68 -14.21 -26.48 10.82
CA GLU A 68 -12.94 -25.95 11.33
C GLU A 68 -11.86 -27.02 11.10
N GLY A 69 -10.71 -26.65 10.54
CA GLY A 69 -9.60 -27.56 10.22
C GLY A 69 -9.59 -28.17 8.81
N GLU A 70 -8.66 -29.10 8.56
CA GLU A 70 -8.54 -29.81 7.28
C GLU A 70 -9.67 -30.83 7.08
N TRP A 71 -10.71 -30.42 6.34
CA TRP A 71 -11.89 -31.26 6.08
C TRP A 71 -11.58 -32.64 5.46
N LYS A 72 -10.44 -32.78 4.75
CA LYS A 72 -9.99 -34.07 4.22
C LYS A 72 -9.62 -35.07 5.32
N LYS A 73 -8.94 -34.62 6.39
CA LYS A 73 -8.65 -35.46 7.57
C LYS A 73 -9.93 -35.84 8.30
N PHE A 74 -10.91 -34.94 8.32
CA PHE A 74 -12.24 -35.19 8.90
C PHE A 74 -13.07 -36.23 8.11
N MET A 75 -12.86 -36.34 6.79
CA MET A 75 -13.54 -37.28 5.88
C MET A 75 -12.85 -38.65 5.77
N LEU A 76 -11.51 -38.66 5.78
CA LEU A 76 -10.68 -39.83 5.44
C LEU A 76 -9.93 -40.44 6.63
N GLY A 77 -9.88 -39.76 7.78
CA GLY A 77 -9.13 -40.20 8.96
C GLY A 77 -9.95 -41.03 9.96
N ASN A 78 -9.25 -41.87 10.73
CA ASN A 78 -9.79 -42.60 11.89
C ASN A 78 -10.25 -41.67 13.05
N GLU A 79 -10.06 -40.35 12.97
CA GLU A 79 -10.55 -39.35 13.92
C GLU A 79 -12.05 -38.99 13.72
N GLY A 80 -12.89 -39.99 13.51
CA GLY A 80 -14.31 -39.81 13.15
C GLY A 80 -15.11 -38.94 14.13
N ILE A 81 -16.31 -38.49 13.70
CA ILE A 81 -17.29 -37.73 14.51
C ILE A 81 -17.28 -38.23 15.96
N LYS A 82 -16.68 -37.45 16.86
CA LYS A 82 -16.51 -37.86 18.26
C LYS A 82 -17.89 -38.01 18.90
N ARG A 83 -18.07 -39.01 19.76
CA ARG A 83 -19.34 -39.40 20.45
C ARG A 83 -20.14 -38.23 21.08
N LYS A 84 -19.50 -37.07 21.30
CA LYS A 84 -20.05 -35.87 21.93
C LYS A 84 -20.71 -34.88 20.94
N GLN A 85 -20.49 -35.00 19.63
CA GLN A 85 -21.03 -34.08 18.61
C GLN A 85 -22.45 -34.49 18.20
N ARG A 86 -23.46 -34.00 18.94
CA ARG A 86 -24.89 -34.36 18.74
C ARG A 86 -25.50 -33.86 17.42
N ASP A 87 -24.83 -32.94 16.74
CA ASP A 87 -25.35 -32.23 15.56
C ASP A 87 -24.62 -32.58 14.26
N ALA A 88 -23.70 -33.56 14.28
CA ALA A 88 -22.93 -33.98 13.11
C ALA A 88 -23.34 -35.38 12.65
N VAL A 89 -23.45 -35.55 11.32
CA VAL A 89 -23.78 -36.83 10.70
C VAL A 89 -23.06 -37.00 9.36
N ILE A 90 -22.74 -38.25 9.05
CA ILE A 90 -22.30 -38.72 7.73
C ILE A 90 -23.37 -39.71 7.25
N GLY A 91 -23.87 -39.49 6.04
CA GLY A 91 -24.86 -40.36 5.40
C GLY A 91 -24.73 -40.37 3.89
N THR A 92 -25.46 -41.28 3.26
CA THR A 92 -25.70 -41.29 1.82
C THR A 92 -27.05 -40.67 1.52
N CYS A 93 -27.20 -40.17 0.30
CA CYS A 93 -28.47 -39.67 -0.20
C CYS A 93 -28.77 -40.33 -1.54
N GLU A 94 -30.00 -40.77 -1.71
CA GLU A 94 -30.52 -41.32 -2.95
C GLU A 94 -31.81 -40.60 -3.35
N LEU A 95 -32.12 -40.61 -4.64
CA LEU A 95 -33.36 -40.06 -5.17
C LEU A 95 -34.29 -41.24 -5.49
N LEU A 96 -35.41 -41.33 -4.77
CA LEU A 96 -36.41 -42.36 -4.97
C LEU A 96 -37.51 -41.81 -5.87
N ALA A 97 -37.85 -42.54 -6.95
CA ALA A 97 -38.98 -42.20 -7.78
C ALA A 97 -40.29 -42.54 -7.05
N GLY A 98 -41.08 -41.53 -6.71
CA GLY A 98 -42.41 -41.68 -6.09
C GLY A 98 -43.54 -41.34 -7.05
N LYS A 99 -44.74 -41.87 -6.80
CA LYS A 99 -45.95 -41.62 -7.62
C LYS A 99 -46.37 -40.14 -7.67
N GLU A 100 -45.98 -39.34 -6.68
CA GLU A 100 -46.27 -37.91 -6.57
C GLU A 100 -45.04 -37.02 -6.79
N GLY A 101 -43.94 -37.59 -7.31
CA GLY A 101 -42.68 -36.91 -7.54
C GLY A 101 -41.48 -37.60 -6.90
N GLU A 102 -40.28 -37.14 -7.27
CA GLU A 102 -39.02 -37.65 -6.75
C GLU A 102 -38.82 -37.26 -5.28
N THR A 103 -38.52 -38.24 -4.42
CA THR A 103 -38.29 -38.06 -2.99
C THR A 103 -36.80 -38.25 -2.68
N LEU A 104 -36.18 -37.34 -1.92
CA LEU A 104 -34.81 -37.51 -1.46
C LEU A 104 -34.80 -38.36 -0.18
N ALA A 105 -34.15 -39.52 -0.23
CA ALA A 105 -33.95 -40.39 0.92
C ALA A 105 -32.50 -40.29 1.42
N PHE A 106 -32.36 -39.98 2.71
CA PHE A 106 -31.08 -39.88 3.40
C PHE A 106 -30.89 -41.07 4.34
N THR A 107 -29.81 -41.81 4.15
CA THR A 107 -29.43 -42.94 4.99
C THR A 107 -28.21 -42.57 5.81
N LEU A 108 -28.38 -42.45 7.12
CA LEU A 108 -27.32 -42.03 8.05
C LEU A 108 -26.39 -43.20 8.36
N LYS A 109 -25.10 -43.06 8.06
CA LYS A 109 -24.08 -44.10 8.28
C LYS A 109 -23.32 -43.92 9.61
N LYS A 110 -23.03 -42.68 10.03
CA LYS A 110 -22.35 -42.36 11.31
C LYS A 110 -22.84 -41.04 11.90
N GLY A 111 -22.99 -40.96 13.22
CA GLY A 111 -23.41 -39.74 13.96
C GLY A 111 -24.53 -40.00 14.96
N LYS A 112 -24.90 -39.00 15.77
CA LYS A 112 -26.02 -39.07 16.75
C LYS A 112 -27.13 -38.03 16.52
N ALA A 113 -27.09 -37.33 15.38
CA ALA A 113 -28.12 -36.35 15.07
C ALA A 113 -29.47 -37.06 14.86
N ARG A 114 -30.50 -36.59 15.58
CA ARG A 114 -31.85 -37.18 15.51
C ARG A 114 -32.44 -36.94 14.10
N PRO A 115 -33.00 -37.96 13.42
CA PRO A 115 -33.61 -37.82 12.08
C PRO A 115 -34.56 -36.62 11.97
N LYS A 116 -35.49 -36.47 12.93
CA LYS A 116 -36.42 -35.32 12.99
C LYS A 116 -35.74 -33.94 13.01
N MET A 117 -34.61 -33.81 13.70
CA MET A 117 -33.86 -32.55 13.75
C MET A 117 -33.17 -32.26 12.40
N LEU A 118 -32.62 -33.29 11.77
CA LEU A 118 -32.05 -33.23 10.43
C LEU A 118 -33.11 -32.86 9.39
N THR A 119 -34.25 -33.55 9.38
CA THR A 119 -35.38 -33.25 8.49
C THR A 119 -35.85 -31.81 8.67
N ARG A 120 -36.00 -31.31 9.91
CA ARG A 120 -36.39 -29.92 10.17
C ARG A 120 -35.36 -28.91 9.66
N LYS A 121 -34.06 -29.17 9.84
CA LYS A 121 -32.99 -28.30 9.35
C LYS A 121 -32.92 -28.33 7.82
N ILE A 122 -32.97 -29.51 7.20
CA ILE A 122 -33.01 -29.69 5.74
C ILE A 122 -34.23 -28.96 5.16
N ASN A 123 -35.42 -29.17 5.72
CA ASN A 123 -36.66 -28.50 5.29
C ASN A 123 -36.61 -26.96 5.47
N LYS A 124 -35.83 -26.44 6.43
CA LYS A 124 -35.60 -25.00 6.58
C LYS A 124 -34.77 -24.41 5.44
N PHE A 125 -33.91 -25.21 4.80
CA PHE A 125 -33.11 -24.81 3.64
C PHE A 125 -33.77 -25.15 2.30
N LEU A 126 -34.78 -26.03 2.29
CA LEU A 126 -35.62 -26.30 1.12
C LEU A 126 -36.68 -25.22 0.93
N MET A 127 -37.06 -24.95 -0.33
CA MET A 127 -38.13 -24.00 -0.65
C MET A 127 -39.50 -24.55 -0.22
N PRO A 128 -40.51 -23.70 0.04
CA PRO A 128 -41.83 -24.11 0.55
C PRO A 128 -42.45 -25.30 -0.21
N GLN A 129 -42.37 -25.29 -1.54
CA GLN A 129 -42.91 -26.32 -2.44
C GLN A 129 -42.21 -27.69 -2.36
N ALA A 130 -41.05 -27.78 -1.69
CA ALA A 130 -40.28 -29.01 -1.51
C ALA A 130 -40.26 -29.50 -0.06
N LYS A 131 -41.00 -28.83 0.84
CA LYS A 131 -41.14 -29.25 2.23
C LYS A 131 -42.06 -30.47 2.27
N GLY A 132 -41.57 -31.59 2.80
CA GLY A 132 -42.31 -32.86 2.85
C GLY A 132 -41.69 -34.01 2.05
N PHE A 133 -40.88 -33.71 1.02
CA PHE A 133 -40.27 -34.71 0.12
C PHE A 133 -38.88 -35.19 0.55
N CYS A 134 -38.63 -35.24 1.86
CA CYS A 134 -37.34 -35.65 2.43
C CYS A 134 -37.58 -36.71 3.52
N ILE A 135 -36.99 -37.89 3.32
CA ILE A 135 -37.06 -39.01 4.26
C ILE A 135 -35.66 -39.20 4.85
N VAL A 136 -35.54 -39.27 6.16
CA VAL A 136 -34.26 -39.56 6.83
C VAL A 136 -34.41 -40.86 7.61
N ASN A 137 -33.65 -41.90 7.23
CA ASN A 137 -33.75 -43.26 7.77
C ASN A 137 -35.20 -43.84 7.76
N GLY A 138 -35.97 -43.56 6.72
CA GLY A 138 -37.34 -44.10 6.60
C GLY A 138 -38.44 -43.34 7.36
N GLU A 139 -38.12 -42.31 8.16
CA GLU A 139 -39.13 -41.53 8.87
C GLU A 139 -39.65 -40.35 8.01
N GLN A 140 -40.96 -40.33 7.70
CA GLN A 140 -41.64 -39.17 7.14
C GLN A 140 -42.03 -38.16 8.23
N PRO A 141 -41.99 -36.83 7.95
CA PRO A 141 -42.43 -35.83 8.91
C PRO A 141 -43.97 -35.74 8.99
N ASN A 142 -44.55 -35.79 10.19
CA ASN A 142 -45.99 -35.58 10.41
C ASN A 142 -46.47 -34.22 9.87
N GLU A 143 -47.56 -34.21 9.08
CA GLU A 143 -48.09 -33.07 8.30
C GLU A 143 -48.64 -31.87 9.09
N ARG A 144 -48.80 -31.95 10.42
CA ARG A 144 -49.58 -30.95 11.20
C ARG A 144 -48.92 -29.59 11.50
N LEU A 145 -47.97 -29.10 10.69
CA LEU A 145 -47.18 -27.89 11.05
C LEU A 145 -47.06 -26.79 9.99
N TYR A 146 -47.87 -26.76 8.93
CA TYR A 146 -47.74 -25.77 7.85
C TYR A 146 -48.92 -24.82 7.59
N GLU A 147 -49.84 -24.64 8.54
CA GLU A 147 -50.99 -23.74 8.34
C GLU A 147 -50.80 -22.26 8.74
N LYS A 148 -49.61 -21.83 9.17
CA LYS A 148 -49.37 -20.40 9.44
C LYS A 148 -47.97 -20.01 9.00
N ASP A 149 -47.85 -19.44 7.79
CA ASP A 149 -47.14 -18.18 7.54
C ASP A 149 -46.98 -17.89 6.03
N SER A 150 -47.59 -16.77 5.63
CA SER A 150 -47.24 -15.82 4.55
C SER A 150 -47.20 -16.27 3.08
N ASP A 151 -48.23 -15.79 2.39
CA ASP A 151 -48.36 -15.27 1.02
C ASP A 151 -47.09 -15.23 0.15
N VAL A 152 -47.07 -16.07 -0.88
CA VAL A 152 -45.98 -16.22 -1.86
C VAL A 152 -45.95 -15.05 -2.86
N ASP A 153 -47.09 -14.37 -3.05
CA ASP A 153 -47.23 -13.31 -4.04
C ASP A 153 -46.51 -12.01 -3.62
N THR A 154 -46.41 -11.75 -2.30
CA THR A 154 -45.68 -10.58 -1.77
C THR A 154 -44.16 -10.69 -1.99
N VAL A 155 -43.62 -11.91 -1.96
CA VAL A 155 -42.17 -12.17 -2.15
C VAL A 155 -41.77 -12.07 -3.63
N ILE A 156 -42.68 -12.41 -4.54
CA ILE A 156 -42.48 -12.25 -5.98
C ILE A 156 -42.48 -10.75 -6.35
N GLU A 157 -43.40 -9.98 -5.79
CA GLU A 157 -43.41 -8.52 -5.96
C GLU A 157 -42.13 -7.82 -5.45
N GLU A 158 -41.59 -8.22 -4.29
CA GLU A 158 -40.35 -7.63 -3.76
C GLU A 158 -39.10 -8.01 -4.56
N LEU A 159 -39.08 -9.18 -5.19
CA LEU A 159 -37.97 -9.60 -6.03
C LEU A 159 -37.93 -8.86 -7.37
N ASP A 160 -39.10 -8.59 -7.97
CA ASP A 160 -39.19 -7.78 -9.19
C ASP A 160 -38.89 -6.30 -8.94
N LYS A 161 -39.33 -5.75 -7.79
CA LYS A 161 -38.95 -4.38 -7.33
C LYS A 161 -37.44 -4.20 -7.19
N ASN A 162 -36.73 -5.20 -6.68
CA ASN A 162 -35.26 -5.13 -6.51
C ASN A 162 -34.50 -5.27 -7.84
N LYS A 163 -35.08 -5.97 -8.82
CA LYS A 163 -34.47 -6.16 -10.14
C LYS A 163 -34.60 -4.89 -11.00
N SER A 164 -35.76 -4.22 -10.94
CA SER A 164 -36.01 -2.95 -11.65
C SER A 164 -35.18 -1.79 -11.09
N MET A 165 -35.09 -1.64 -9.76
CA MET A 165 -34.27 -0.61 -9.09
C MET A 165 -32.78 -0.75 -9.42
N LYS A 166 -32.29 -1.98 -9.53
CA LYS A 166 -30.88 -2.26 -9.89
C LYS A 166 -30.56 -1.89 -11.33
N THR A 167 -31.52 -2.01 -12.24
CA THR A 167 -31.36 -1.58 -13.64
C THR A 167 -31.37 -0.05 -13.74
N TYR A 168 -32.24 0.62 -12.99
CA TYR A 168 -32.29 2.08 -12.90
C TYR A 168 -30.98 2.70 -12.39
N LEU A 169 -30.43 2.22 -11.27
CA LEU A 169 -29.16 2.73 -10.72
C LEU A 169 -27.94 2.48 -11.63
N LYS A 170 -28.01 1.49 -12.53
CA LYS A 170 -26.98 1.27 -13.55
C LYS A 170 -27.06 2.28 -14.68
N LEU A 171 -28.28 2.60 -15.13
CA LEU A 171 -28.55 3.62 -16.15
C LEU A 171 -28.05 5.00 -15.69
N GLU A 172 -28.40 5.40 -14.46
CA GLU A 172 -28.00 6.69 -13.90
C GLU A 172 -26.47 6.84 -13.78
N ARG A 173 -25.78 5.81 -13.30
CA ARG A 173 -24.31 5.81 -13.18
C ARG A 173 -23.60 5.80 -14.53
N ALA A 174 -24.15 5.08 -15.52
CA ALA A 174 -23.58 5.05 -16.86
C ALA A 174 -23.73 6.41 -17.54
N TYR A 175 -24.90 7.05 -17.38
CA TYR A 175 -25.17 8.40 -17.88
C TYR A 175 -24.23 9.46 -17.27
N GLY A 176 -24.04 9.45 -15.95
CA GLY A 176 -23.11 10.37 -15.28
C GLY A 176 -21.66 10.24 -15.76
N LYS A 177 -21.22 9.02 -16.11
CA LYS A 177 -19.88 8.78 -16.68
C LYS A 177 -19.73 9.33 -18.08
N ILE A 178 -20.75 9.17 -18.92
CA ILE A 178 -20.73 9.68 -20.31
C ILE A 178 -20.69 11.20 -20.31
N LEU A 179 -21.50 11.87 -19.48
CA LEU A 179 -21.46 13.33 -19.34
C LEU A 179 -20.09 13.84 -18.90
N ALA A 180 -19.44 13.16 -17.96
CA ALA A 180 -18.10 13.53 -17.50
C ALA A 180 -17.04 13.38 -18.61
N ILE A 181 -17.15 12.35 -19.46
CA ILE A 181 -16.21 12.12 -20.58
C ILE A 181 -16.43 13.16 -21.68
N VAL A 182 -17.68 13.40 -22.07
CA VAL A 182 -18.04 14.38 -23.13
C VAL A 182 -17.68 15.81 -22.72
N ALA A 183 -17.79 16.16 -21.43
CA ALA A 183 -17.45 17.49 -20.94
C ALA A 183 -15.94 17.81 -20.96
N VAL A 184 -15.07 16.80 -20.99
CA VAL A 184 -13.62 16.98 -20.88
C VAL A 184 -12.93 17.03 -22.25
N LYS A 185 -13.35 16.20 -23.22
CA LYS A 185 -12.82 16.23 -24.61
C LYS A 185 -13.87 15.72 -25.61
N PRO A 186 -14.70 16.59 -26.21
CA PRO A 186 -15.77 16.18 -27.14
C PRO A 186 -15.26 15.52 -28.42
N GLU A 187 -14.04 15.81 -28.84
CA GLU A 187 -13.42 15.31 -30.08
C GLU A 187 -12.78 13.90 -29.92
N ALA A 188 -12.60 13.42 -28.68
CA ALA A 188 -11.97 12.12 -28.37
C ALA A 188 -13.01 11.01 -28.10
N ALA A 189 -14.22 11.13 -28.64
CA ALA A 189 -15.33 10.20 -28.43
C ALA A 189 -15.06 8.83 -29.11
N SER A 190 -14.27 8.00 -28.44
CA SER A 190 -13.84 6.67 -28.88
C SER A 190 -14.96 5.62 -29.02
N ILE A 191 -14.64 4.50 -29.68
CA ILE A 191 -15.40 3.23 -29.77
C ILE A 191 -15.99 2.78 -28.41
N ASN A 192 -15.36 3.15 -27.29
CA ASN A 192 -15.86 2.82 -25.96
C ASN A 192 -17.15 3.56 -25.58
N ILE A 193 -17.36 4.79 -26.06
CA ILE A 193 -18.61 5.53 -25.86
C ILE A 193 -19.75 4.85 -26.63
N LEU A 194 -19.50 4.45 -27.88
CA LEU A 194 -20.48 3.71 -28.69
C LEU A 194 -20.90 2.38 -28.03
N LYS A 195 -19.93 1.60 -27.52
CA LYS A 195 -20.23 0.37 -26.76
C LYS A 195 -21.00 0.63 -25.47
N MET A 196 -20.72 1.73 -24.77
CA MET A 196 -21.49 2.11 -23.57
C MET A 196 -22.91 2.56 -23.94
N LEU A 197 -23.10 3.23 -25.07
CA LEU A 197 -24.42 3.66 -25.57
C LEU A 197 -25.27 2.48 -26.04
N GLU A 198 -24.70 1.50 -26.75
CA GLU A 198 -25.39 0.25 -27.07
C GLU A 198 -25.85 -0.48 -25.80
N GLN A 199 -24.99 -0.51 -24.79
CA GLN A 199 -25.30 -1.18 -23.52
C GLN A 199 -26.40 -0.46 -22.73
N ILE A 200 -26.42 0.88 -22.77
CA ILE A 200 -27.50 1.71 -22.23
C ILE A 200 -28.80 1.50 -23.01
N GLY A 201 -28.74 1.46 -24.34
CA GLY A 201 -29.90 1.17 -25.21
C GLY A 201 -30.53 -0.18 -24.88
N SER A 202 -29.72 -1.23 -24.70
CA SER A 202 -30.19 -2.55 -24.26
C SER A 202 -30.89 -2.52 -22.89
N TRP A 203 -30.38 -1.73 -21.93
CA TRP A 203 -31.04 -1.58 -20.62
C TRP A 203 -32.34 -0.78 -20.69
N TYR A 204 -32.38 0.23 -21.56
CA TYR A 204 -33.56 1.05 -21.79
C TYR A 204 -34.68 0.26 -22.50
N GLU A 205 -34.36 -0.58 -23.49
CA GLU A 205 -35.33 -1.49 -24.10
C GLU A 205 -35.87 -2.52 -23.09
N GLY A 206 -35.02 -3.03 -22.20
CA GLY A 206 -35.46 -3.85 -21.07
C GLY A 206 -36.40 -3.11 -20.10
N TYR A 207 -36.27 -1.79 -19.97
CA TYR A 207 -37.16 -0.95 -19.17
C TYR A 207 -38.51 -0.69 -19.86
N LYS A 208 -38.52 -0.46 -21.17
CA LYS A 208 -39.76 -0.33 -21.98
C LYS A 208 -40.64 -1.56 -21.93
N GLN A 209 -40.04 -2.74 -21.75
CA GLN A 209 -40.78 -4.01 -21.61
C GLN A 209 -41.37 -4.23 -20.20
N LEU A 210 -41.17 -3.32 -19.24
CA LEU A 210 -41.81 -3.43 -17.93
C LEU A 210 -43.33 -3.20 -18.03
N PRO A 211 -44.12 -3.90 -17.19
CA PRO A 211 -45.56 -3.64 -17.06
C PRO A 211 -45.88 -2.17 -16.73
N GLU A 212 -46.96 -1.65 -17.31
CA GLU A 212 -47.30 -0.22 -17.28
C GLU A 212 -47.57 0.32 -15.86
N ASN A 213 -48.06 -0.53 -14.96
CA ASN A 213 -48.23 -0.20 -13.54
C ASN A 213 -46.90 0.07 -12.81
N ILE A 214 -45.80 -0.58 -13.22
CA ILE A 214 -44.45 -0.35 -12.67
C ILE A 214 -43.88 0.96 -13.21
N LYS A 215 -44.04 1.22 -14.50
CA LYS A 215 -43.61 2.48 -15.12
C LYS A 215 -44.34 3.69 -14.52
N ASN A 216 -45.67 3.61 -14.40
CA ASN A 216 -46.50 4.66 -13.80
C ASN A 216 -46.14 4.95 -12.35
N LYS A 217 -45.74 3.91 -11.60
CA LYS A 217 -45.27 4.09 -10.22
C LYS A 217 -43.91 4.79 -10.16
N HIS A 218 -42.96 4.40 -11.02
CA HIS A 218 -41.67 5.09 -11.10
C HIS A 218 -41.82 6.55 -11.56
N GLN A 219 -42.74 6.83 -12.49
CA GLN A 219 -43.08 8.21 -12.91
C GLN A 219 -43.55 9.02 -11.70
N LYS A 220 -44.46 8.45 -10.90
CA LYS A 220 -45.08 9.14 -9.75
C LYS A 220 -44.14 9.32 -8.57
N GLU A 221 -43.25 8.35 -8.30
CA GLU A 221 -42.31 8.41 -7.17
C GLU A 221 -41.05 9.22 -7.46
N TYR A 222 -40.62 9.31 -8.72
CA TYR A 222 -39.31 9.89 -9.05
C TYR A 222 -39.36 11.04 -10.07
N GLY A 223 -40.49 11.30 -10.74
CA GLY A 223 -40.71 12.49 -11.58
C GLY A 223 -39.74 12.69 -12.76
N LEU A 224 -38.90 11.70 -13.08
CA LEU A 224 -37.68 11.88 -13.88
C LEU A 224 -37.63 11.08 -15.18
N ILE A 225 -38.65 10.27 -15.48
CA ILE A 225 -38.62 9.38 -16.66
C ILE A 225 -38.65 10.20 -17.96
N GLU A 226 -39.60 11.12 -18.11
CA GLU A 226 -39.65 12.02 -19.28
C GLU A 226 -38.35 12.84 -19.44
N GLU A 227 -37.71 13.21 -18.33
CA GLU A 227 -36.45 13.95 -18.38
C GLU A 227 -35.28 13.07 -18.84
N ILE A 228 -35.22 11.81 -18.40
CA ILE A 228 -34.21 10.84 -18.84
C ILE A 228 -34.42 10.47 -20.30
N GLU A 229 -35.66 10.25 -20.74
CA GLU A 229 -35.99 9.95 -22.14
C GLU A 229 -35.60 11.11 -23.05
N ARG A 230 -35.99 12.34 -22.70
CA ARG A 230 -35.60 13.55 -23.43
C ARG A 230 -34.08 13.76 -23.48
N LYS A 231 -33.38 13.48 -22.38
CA LYS A 231 -31.91 13.57 -22.31
C LYS A 231 -31.23 12.49 -23.14
N PHE A 232 -31.76 11.27 -23.14
CA PHE A 232 -31.25 10.15 -23.91
C PHE A 232 -31.43 10.37 -25.41
N GLU A 233 -32.61 10.80 -25.86
CA GLU A 233 -32.84 11.12 -27.28
C GLU A 233 -31.97 12.27 -27.77
N LYS A 234 -31.77 13.32 -26.95
CA LYS A 234 -30.85 14.41 -27.28
C LYS A 234 -29.41 13.92 -27.43
N LEU A 235 -28.97 13.01 -26.57
CA LEU A 235 -27.63 12.43 -26.63
C LEU A 235 -27.45 11.50 -27.84
N LEU A 236 -28.49 10.72 -28.18
CA LEU A 236 -28.51 9.85 -29.35
C LEU A 236 -28.38 10.65 -30.64
N HIS A 237 -29.12 11.77 -30.74
CA HIS A 237 -29.03 12.69 -31.88
C HIS A 237 -27.63 13.30 -32.03
N GLN A 238 -27.02 13.76 -30.93
CA GLN A 238 -25.65 14.32 -30.94
C GLN A 238 -24.59 13.29 -31.37
N VAL A 239 -24.78 12.02 -31.01
CA VAL A 239 -23.88 10.93 -31.40
C VAL A 239 -24.07 10.57 -32.87
N GLN A 240 -25.30 10.54 -33.38
CA GLN A 240 -25.57 10.30 -34.81
C GLN A 240 -25.02 11.42 -35.70
N GLU A 241 -25.11 12.68 -35.28
CA GLU A 241 -24.46 13.80 -35.97
C GLU A 241 -22.94 13.65 -36.01
N SER A 242 -22.33 13.16 -34.92
CA SER A 242 -20.88 12.93 -34.82
C SER A 242 -20.42 11.71 -35.64
N GLU A 243 -21.22 10.64 -35.68
CA GLU A 243 -20.93 9.43 -36.47
C GLU A 243 -21.00 9.72 -37.98
N THR A 244 -21.88 10.61 -38.41
CA THR A 244 -21.98 11.07 -39.80
C THR A 244 -20.75 11.89 -40.20
N LEU A 245 -20.14 12.62 -39.26
CA LEU A 245 -18.91 13.37 -39.45
C LEU A 245 -17.68 12.46 -39.57
N ILE A 246 -17.63 11.39 -38.75
CA ILE A 246 -16.51 10.43 -38.68
C ILE A 246 -16.53 9.46 -39.86
N LYS A 247 -17.70 9.02 -40.32
CA LYS A 247 -17.82 8.13 -41.51
C LYS A 247 -17.48 8.83 -42.83
N GLY A 248 -17.37 10.16 -42.85
CA GLY A 248 -16.93 10.93 -44.01
C GLY A 248 -15.41 10.99 -44.19
N THR A 249 -14.61 10.46 -43.25
CA THR A 249 -13.16 10.74 -43.18
C THR A 249 -12.22 9.53 -43.33
N PHE A 250 -12.72 8.31 -43.51
CA PHE A 250 -11.85 7.13 -43.67
C PHE A 250 -12.14 6.38 -44.97
N VAL A 251 -11.18 6.47 -45.90
CA VAL A 251 -11.02 5.61 -47.08
C VAL A 251 -10.14 4.42 -46.68
N GLU A 252 -10.53 3.23 -47.14
CA GLU A 252 -9.91 1.93 -46.87
C GLU A 252 -8.52 1.80 -47.52
N GLU A 253 -7.54 1.25 -46.79
CA GLU A 253 -6.38 0.56 -47.37
C GLU A 253 -6.28 -0.85 -46.77
N ASN A 254 -5.93 -1.79 -47.67
CA ASN A 254 -5.99 -3.24 -47.53
C ASN A 254 -4.78 -3.82 -46.79
N ASP A 255 -5.02 -4.91 -46.05
CA ASP A 255 -4.00 -5.83 -45.53
C ASP A 255 -3.74 -6.97 -46.53
N GLU A 256 -2.48 -7.26 -46.83
CA GLU A 256 -2.03 -8.56 -47.36
C GLU A 256 -0.83 -9.10 -46.54
N ASP A 257 -1.02 -10.34 -46.10
CA ASP A 257 -0.10 -11.47 -45.91
C ASP A 257 1.19 -11.36 -45.07
N LEU A 258 1.25 -12.17 -44.00
CA LEU A 258 2.50 -12.75 -43.48
C LEU A 258 2.32 -14.20 -43.02
N GLU A 259 3.22 -15.05 -43.50
CA GLU A 259 3.31 -16.51 -43.38
C GLU A 259 3.84 -17.01 -42.02
N GLU A 260 3.57 -18.29 -41.77
CA GLU A 260 4.03 -19.16 -40.67
C GLU A 260 5.55 -19.31 -40.57
N VAL A 261 6.11 -19.26 -39.36
CA VAL A 261 7.37 -19.96 -39.03
C VAL A 261 7.29 -20.61 -37.63
N ASP A 262 7.74 -21.86 -37.59
CA ASP A 262 7.72 -22.83 -36.49
C ASP A 262 8.60 -22.49 -35.27
N ALA A 263 8.19 -23.08 -34.14
CA ALA A 263 8.71 -22.91 -32.79
C ALA A 263 10.05 -23.62 -32.50
N ALA A 264 10.79 -23.07 -31.53
CA ALA A 264 11.78 -23.80 -30.74
C ALA A 264 11.73 -23.37 -29.25
N GLU A 265 11.52 -24.34 -28.36
CA GLU A 265 11.49 -24.18 -26.91
C GLU A 265 12.93 -24.17 -26.32
N THR A 266 13.25 -23.17 -25.50
CA THR A 266 14.32 -23.27 -24.49
C THR A 266 13.93 -22.52 -23.22
N SER A 267 13.98 -23.23 -22.09
CA SER A 267 13.82 -22.69 -20.74
C SER A 267 15.14 -22.12 -20.23
N ILE A 268 15.17 -20.85 -19.82
CA ILE A 268 16.33 -20.24 -19.15
C ILE A 268 15.90 -19.66 -17.79
N ASP A 269 16.69 -20.01 -16.77
CA ASP A 269 16.59 -19.59 -15.37
C ASP A 269 17.43 -18.31 -15.21
N ASN A 270 16.78 -17.15 -15.09
CA ASN A 270 17.46 -15.84 -15.09
C ASN A 270 17.75 -15.36 -13.66
N SER A 271 18.98 -15.59 -13.17
CA SER A 271 19.52 -14.81 -12.04
C SER A 271 21.05 -14.62 -11.98
N GLU A 272 21.83 -14.95 -13.01
CA GLU A 272 23.32 -14.87 -12.90
C GLU A 272 24.08 -14.03 -13.97
N ASP A 273 23.49 -13.59 -15.08
CA ASP A 273 24.28 -13.12 -16.24
C ASP A 273 24.70 -11.63 -16.31
N TYR A 274 24.70 -10.86 -15.22
CA TYR A 274 25.20 -9.47 -15.26
C TYR A 274 26.62 -9.27 -14.71
N ASN A 275 27.29 -10.32 -14.24
CA ASN A 275 28.53 -10.18 -13.45
C ASN A 275 29.84 -10.64 -14.12
N ASP A 276 29.81 -11.25 -15.31
CA ASP A 276 31.01 -11.77 -15.98
C ASP A 276 31.30 -11.08 -17.33
N TYR A 277 31.37 -9.74 -17.33
CA TYR A 277 32.16 -9.07 -18.37
C TYR A 277 33.62 -9.13 -17.92
N ASP A 278 34.37 -10.08 -18.46
CA ASP A 278 35.83 -10.08 -18.39
C ASP A 278 36.33 -8.82 -19.09
N ASP A 279 36.80 -7.84 -18.29
CA ASP A 279 37.43 -6.58 -18.73
C ASP A 279 38.59 -6.82 -19.74
N GLU A 280 39.10 -8.06 -19.85
CA GLU A 280 40.19 -8.42 -20.75
C GLU A 280 39.79 -8.59 -22.23
N GLN A 281 38.50 -8.71 -22.59
CA GLN A 281 38.11 -8.98 -24.00
C GLN A 281 37.70 -7.75 -24.84
N LEU A 282 37.50 -6.57 -24.26
CA LEU A 282 37.09 -5.35 -25.00
C LEU A 282 38.25 -4.37 -25.28
N GLY A 283 39.48 -4.70 -24.88
CA GLY A 283 40.49 -3.69 -24.56
C GLY A 283 41.58 -3.32 -25.57
N SER A 284 41.54 -3.66 -26.87
CA SER A 284 42.73 -3.37 -27.71
C SER A 284 42.56 -2.79 -29.12
N ASP A 285 41.35 -2.56 -29.65
CA ASP A 285 41.28 -2.01 -31.03
C ASP A 285 40.00 -1.22 -31.39
N MET A 286 39.26 -0.72 -30.40
CA MET A 286 38.17 0.23 -30.69
C MET A 286 38.78 1.60 -31.00
N GLY A 287 38.85 1.94 -32.29
CA GLY A 287 39.22 3.27 -32.76
C GLY A 287 38.41 4.34 -32.01
N LEU A 288 39.08 5.39 -31.55
CA LEU A 288 38.43 6.44 -30.77
C LEU A 288 37.31 7.08 -31.58
N LEU A 289 36.08 7.04 -31.05
CA LEU A 289 34.94 7.71 -31.67
C LEU A 289 35.26 9.18 -31.97
N SER A 290 34.85 9.62 -33.15
CA SER A 290 34.74 11.03 -33.50
C SER A 290 33.54 11.67 -32.78
N GLN A 291 33.48 13.00 -32.76
CA GLN A 291 32.35 13.71 -32.17
C GLN A 291 31.03 13.39 -32.86
N GLU A 292 31.04 13.24 -34.20
CA GLU A 292 29.83 12.92 -34.98
C GLU A 292 29.33 11.51 -34.65
N GLU A 293 30.22 10.52 -34.60
CA GLU A 293 29.88 9.14 -34.19
C GLU A 293 29.37 9.08 -32.74
N ALA A 294 29.99 9.82 -31.82
CA ALA A 294 29.52 9.89 -30.43
C ALA A 294 28.13 10.52 -30.30
N VAL A 295 27.79 11.51 -31.13
CA VAL A 295 26.44 12.10 -31.18
C VAL A 295 25.43 11.11 -31.76
N GLU A 296 25.77 10.40 -32.84
CA GLU A 296 24.91 9.37 -33.43
C GLU A 296 24.62 8.24 -32.44
N ILE A 297 25.65 7.72 -31.78
CA ILE A 297 25.50 6.72 -30.70
C ILE A 297 24.70 7.32 -29.53
N GLY A 298 24.88 8.60 -29.23
CA GLY A 298 24.10 9.32 -28.21
C GLY A 298 22.60 9.39 -28.51
N HIS A 299 22.22 9.55 -29.78
CA HIS A 299 20.82 9.48 -30.22
C HIS A 299 20.28 8.04 -30.12
N SER A 300 21.05 7.06 -30.61
CA SER A 300 20.72 5.63 -30.50
C SER A 300 20.49 5.22 -29.04
N PHE A 301 21.39 5.61 -28.13
CA PHE A 301 21.29 5.39 -26.69
C PHE A 301 19.98 5.93 -26.08
N ALA A 302 19.52 7.10 -26.54
CA ALA A 302 18.27 7.69 -26.08
C ALA A 302 17.04 6.94 -26.64
N GLU A 303 17.11 6.45 -27.87
CA GLU A 303 16.07 5.63 -28.51
C GLU A 303 15.97 4.25 -27.85
N THR A 304 17.09 3.54 -27.70
CA THR A 304 17.19 2.25 -26.98
C THR A 304 16.61 2.37 -25.57
N LYS A 305 16.86 3.48 -24.87
CA LYS A 305 16.26 3.78 -23.56
C LYS A 305 14.73 3.80 -23.60
N ARG A 306 14.17 4.51 -24.59
CA ARG A 306 12.72 4.67 -24.76
C ARG A 306 12.08 3.33 -25.11
N GLU A 307 12.70 2.56 -26.00
CA GLU A 307 12.23 1.22 -26.36
C GLU A 307 12.23 0.27 -25.17
N LEU A 308 13.31 0.24 -24.38
CA LEU A 308 13.38 -0.55 -23.14
C LEU A 308 12.26 -0.19 -22.18
N ALA A 309 11.97 1.10 -22.00
CA ALA A 309 10.89 1.54 -21.11
C ALA A 309 9.51 1.04 -21.60
N VAL A 310 9.24 1.06 -22.90
CA VAL A 310 8.01 0.53 -23.50
C VAL A 310 7.91 -0.99 -23.31
N VAL A 311 8.98 -1.72 -23.61
CA VAL A 311 9.04 -3.19 -23.45
C VAL A 311 8.82 -3.58 -21.99
N ALA A 312 9.47 -2.90 -21.05
CA ALA A 312 9.32 -3.16 -19.61
C ALA A 312 7.87 -2.94 -19.12
N ILE A 313 7.17 -1.92 -19.64
CA ILE A 313 5.75 -1.67 -19.32
C ILE A 313 4.87 -2.83 -19.81
N GLU A 314 5.06 -3.31 -21.04
CA GLU A 314 4.30 -4.43 -21.60
C GLU A 314 4.59 -5.75 -20.86
N LEU A 315 5.87 -6.03 -20.56
CA LEU A 315 6.27 -7.17 -19.74
C LEU A 315 5.60 -7.15 -18.37
N LYS A 316 5.54 -5.98 -17.71
CA LYS A 316 4.84 -5.83 -16.42
C LYS A 316 3.35 -6.09 -16.54
N LYS A 317 2.70 -5.64 -17.62
CA LYS A 317 1.28 -5.93 -17.89
C LYS A 317 1.03 -7.43 -18.08
N LEU A 318 1.92 -8.14 -18.76
CA LEU A 318 1.81 -9.59 -18.95
C LEU A 318 2.10 -10.36 -17.66
N LYS A 319 3.22 -10.08 -16.97
CA LYS A 319 3.63 -10.76 -15.72
C LYS A 319 2.61 -10.62 -14.57
N THR A 320 1.73 -9.62 -14.62
CA THR A 320 0.65 -9.44 -13.62
C THR A 320 -0.62 -10.27 -13.91
N LYS A 321 -0.77 -10.84 -15.11
CA LYS A 321 -1.89 -11.73 -15.45
C LYS A 321 -1.66 -13.11 -14.83
N ARG A 322 -2.70 -13.67 -14.21
CA ARG A 322 -2.61 -14.99 -13.55
C ARG A 322 -2.57 -16.17 -14.51
N ASN A 323 -3.23 -16.04 -15.66
CA ASN A 323 -3.26 -17.03 -16.72
C ASN A 323 -3.03 -16.28 -18.02
N LEU A 324 -1.94 -16.60 -18.70
CA LEU A 324 -1.63 -16.11 -20.03
C LEU A 324 -2.20 -17.12 -21.04
N SER A 325 -2.84 -16.62 -22.10
CA SER A 325 -3.13 -17.41 -23.29
C SER A 325 -1.83 -17.82 -23.99
N ALA A 326 -1.86 -18.81 -24.88
CA ALA A 326 -0.68 -19.23 -25.65
C ALA A 326 -0.04 -18.04 -26.40
N LYS A 327 -0.87 -17.18 -27.02
CA LYS A 327 -0.40 -15.94 -27.68
C LYS A 327 0.28 -14.99 -26.70
N GLU A 328 -0.25 -14.83 -25.49
CA GLU A 328 0.36 -13.96 -24.47
C GLU A 328 1.62 -14.58 -23.84
N GLN A 329 1.76 -15.90 -23.84
CA GLN A 329 2.99 -16.59 -23.44
C GLN A 329 4.09 -16.38 -24.48
N GLN A 330 3.76 -16.53 -25.77
CA GLN A 330 4.68 -16.22 -26.86
C GLN A 330 5.10 -14.75 -26.80
N GLN A 331 4.13 -13.84 -26.68
CA GLN A 331 4.41 -12.40 -26.53
C GLN A 331 5.31 -12.10 -25.31
N LEU A 332 5.13 -12.80 -24.19
CA LEU A 332 5.98 -12.64 -23.01
C LEU A 332 7.42 -13.09 -23.30
N GLN A 333 7.60 -14.20 -24.03
CA GLN A 333 8.92 -14.68 -24.44
C GLN A 333 9.57 -13.71 -25.42
N ASP A 334 8.86 -13.28 -26.46
CA ASP A 334 9.36 -12.34 -27.47
C ASP A 334 9.79 -11.00 -26.84
N LEU A 335 8.97 -10.46 -25.94
CA LEU A 335 9.29 -9.22 -25.23
C LEU A 335 10.47 -9.40 -24.26
N THR A 336 10.64 -10.58 -23.67
CA THR A 336 11.78 -10.87 -22.78
C THR A 336 13.07 -10.98 -23.58
N ALA A 337 13.03 -11.60 -24.76
CA ALA A 337 14.17 -11.65 -25.68
C ALA A 337 14.50 -10.24 -26.21
N LYS A 338 13.49 -9.44 -26.58
CA LYS A 338 13.68 -8.04 -27.00
C LYS A 338 14.25 -7.17 -25.87
N GLU A 339 13.79 -7.34 -24.63
CA GLU A 339 14.35 -6.65 -23.45
C GLU A 339 15.84 -6.96 -23.28
N ALA A 340 16.24 -8.23 -23.40
CA ALA A 340 17.64 -8.64 -23.27
C ALA A 340 18.53 -8.07 -24.40
N ALA A 341 18.06 -8.12 -25.65
CA ALA A 341 18.79 -7.57 -26.80
C ALA A 341 19.02 -6.06 -26.67
N LEU A 342 17.96 -5.30 -26.36
CA LEU A 342 18.06 -3.85 -26.16
C LEU A 342 18.94 -3.50 -24.94
N ALA A 343 18.93 -4.32 -23.89
CA ALA A 343 19.78 -4.10 -22.71
C ALA A 343 21.26 -4.33 -23.05
N GLN A 344 21.58 -5.30 -23.90
CA GLN A 344 22.93 -5.54 -24.39
C GLN A 344 23.41 -4.40 -25.27
N GLU A 345 22.58 -3.95 -26.23
CA GLU A 345 22.86 -2.79 -27.08
C GLU A 345 23.12 -1.54 -26.24
N ARG A 346 22.24 -1.25 -25.28
CA ARG A 346 22.41 -0.14 -24.33
C ARG A 346 23.73 -0.20 -23.58
N ALA A 347 24.16 -1.38 -23.13
CA ALA A 347 25.42 -1.54 -22.40
C ALA A 347 26.62 -1.21 -23.30
N GLN A 348 26.60 -1.64 -24.56
CA GLN A 348 27.65 -1.35 -25.54
C GLN A 348 27.71 0.15 -25.88
N GLU A 349 26.55 0.78 -26.10
CA GLU A 349 26.44 2.22 -26.32
C GLU A 349 26.95 3.00 -25.10
N THR A 350 26.53 2.60 -23.89
CA THR A 350 26.95 3.22 -22.63
C THR A 350 28.47 3.22 -22.49
N HIS A 351 29.10 2.06 -22.69
CA HIS A 351 30.54 1.92 -22.59
C HIS A 351 31.28 2.77 -23.63
N SER A 352 30.81 2.73 -24.89
CA SER A 352 31.42 3.49 -25.99
C SER A 352 31.34 5.01 -25.75
N LEU A 353 30.18 5.51 -25.32
CA LEU A 353 29.98 6.91 -24.98
C LEU A 353 30.78 7.31 -23.73
N PHE A 354 30.93 6.42 -22.75
CA PHE A 354 31.74 6.66 -21.56
C PHE A 354 33.23 6.80 -21.88
N GLU A 355 33.80 5.93 -22.72
CA GLU A 355 35.20 6.04 -23.12
C GLU A 355 35.46 7.29 -23.97
N TYR A 356 34.52 7.66 -24.84
CA TYR A 356 34.55 8.96 -25.52
C TYR A 356 34.52 10.13 -24.52
N TRP A 357 33.60 10.10 -23.54
CA TRP A 357 33.50 11.13 -22.51
C TRP A 357 34.79 11.25 -21.70
N LYS A 358 35.39 10.13 -21.27
CA LYS A 358 36.68 10.11 -20.58
C LYS A 358 37.77 10.77 -21.42
N LYS A 359 37.85 10.45 -22.71
CA LYS A 359 38.81 11.07 -23.62
C LYS A 359 38.64 12.59 -23.67
N GLU A 360 37.40 13.07 -23.86
CA GLU A 360 37.10 14.50 -23.92
C GLU A 360 37.46 15.24 -22.63
N MET A 361 37.30 14.58 -21.47
CA MET A 361 37.69 15.12 -20.18
C MET A 361 39.20 15.01 -19.88
N GLY A 362 39.98 14.37 -20.75
CA GLY A 362 41.41 14.09 -20.52
C GLY A 362 41.67 12.97 -19.50
N TRP A 363 40.70 12.09 -19.30
CA TRP A 363 40.64 11.03 -18.29
C TRP A 363 40.66 9.62 -18.87
N ALA A 364 41.19 9.42 -20.08
CA ALA A 364 41.18 8.11 -20.76
C ALA A 364 41.78 6.98 -19.90
N ALA A 365 42.84 7.28 -19.12
CA ALA A 365 43.48 6.32 -18.21
C ALA A 365 42.88 6.26 -16.80
N SER A 366 41.94 7.15 -16.47
CA SER A 366 41.35 7.22 -15.13
C SER A 366 40.35 6.08 -14.92
N SER A 367 40.48 5.38 -13.81
CA SER A 367 39.50 4.43 -13.31
C SER A 367 38.20 5.16 -12.86
N PRO A 368 37.07 4.45 -12.76
CA PRO A 368 35.84 4.97 -12.13
C PRO A 368 36.07 5.65 -10.78
N ARG A 369 36.98 5.09 -9.97
CA ARG A 369 37.34 5.65 -8.67
C ARG A 369 38.04 7.00 -8.80
N GLU A 370 38.99 7.14 -9.70
CA GLU A 370 39.74 8.39 -9.94
C GLU A 370 38.84 9.46 -10.53
N ILE A 371 37.90 9.08 -11.41
CA ILE A 371 36.88 9.99 -11.94
C ILE A 371 36.09 10.65 -10.81
N LEU A 372 35.63 9.89 -9.81
CA LEU A 372 34.92 10.45 -8.65
C LEU A 372 35.78 11.38 -7.79
N GLN A 373 37.12 11.26 -7.81
CA GLN A 373 38.01 12.19 -7.09
C GLN A 373 38.01 13.57 -7.72
N HIS A 374 37.78 13.68 -9.03
CA HIS A 374 37.60 14.98 -9.70
C HIS A 374 36.34 15.72 -9.25
N TYR A 375 35.42 15.03 -8.56
CA TYR A 375 34.21 15.59 -7.96
C TYR A 375 34.27 15.54 -6.43
N ASP A 376 35.46 15.65 -5.84
CA ASP A 376 35.71 15.64 -4.39
C ASP A 376 35.14 14.42 -3.66
N ASN A 377 34.99 13.28 -4.35
CA ASN A 377 34.32 12.10 -3.80
C ASN A 377 32.88 12.39 -3.35
N ASN A 378 32.19 13.25 -4.08
CA ASN A 378 30.84 13.70 -3.77
C ASN A 378 29.90 13.38 -4.95
N TRP A 379 29.07 12.36 -4.75
CA TRP A 379 28.09 11.90 -5.73
C TRP A 379 27.07 12.97 -6.10
N PHE A 380 26.73 13.89 -5.19
CA PHE A 380 25.82 14.99 -5.49
C PHE A 380 26.43 15.96 -6.48
N LYS A 381 27.71 16.34 -6.31
CA LYS A 381 28.44 17.17 -7.29
C LYS A 381 28.55 16.47 -8.65
N PHE A 382 28.80 15.16 -8.64
CA PHE A 382 28.83 14.36 -9.86
C PHE A 382 27.45 14.32 -10.56
N LYS A 383 26.38 14.01 -9.83
CA LYS A 383 25.00 14.05 -10.35
C LYS A 383 24.63 15.42 -10.89
N GLU A 384 25.00 16.48 -10.18
CA GLU A 384 24.74 17.86 -10.60
C GLU A 384 25.43 18.18 -11.93
N ALA A 385 26.70 17.84 -12.06
CA ALA A 385 27.47 18.14 -13.26
C ALA A 385 27.02 17.34 -14.50
N LEU A 386 26.51 16.10 -14.36
CA LEU A 386 26.16 15.24 -15.50
C LEU A 386 24.66 15.06 -15.74
N ALA A 387 23.84 15.02 -14.70
CA ALA A 387 22.40 14.78 -14.84
C ALA A 387 21.59 16.07 -14.95
N TYR A 388 22.07 17.17 -14.37
CA TYR A 388 21.34 18.42 -14.30
C TYR A 388 21.98 19.46 -15.21
N TRP A 389 21.51 19.48 -16.45
CA TRP A 389 22.01 20.31 -17.53
C TRP A 389 21.96 21.80 -17.18
N ASP A 390 23.14 22.43 -17.13
CA ASP A 390 23.31 23.89 -17.15
C ASP A 390 22.80 24.50 -18.48
N GLN A 391 21.72 25.27 -18.41
CA GLN A 391 21.11 25.96 -19.55
C GLN A 391 22.08 26.86 -20.33
N SER A 392 23.25 27.18 -19.75
CA SER A 392 24.31 27.96 -20.42
C SER A 392 25.10 27.16 -21.47
N ASN A 393 25.03 25.83 -21.47
CA ASN A 393 25.78 24.97 -22.39
C ASN A 393 24.84 24.36 -23.47
N PRO A 394 24.88 24.84 -24.74
CA PRO A 394 23.77 24.68 -25.70
C PRO A 394 23.73 23.35 -26.47
N LYS A 395 24.53 22.33 -26.13
CA LYS A 395 24.59 21.08 -26.92
C LYS A 395 23.72 19.99 -26.30
N GLU A 396 22.44 19.99 -26.64
CA GLU A 396 21.48 18.91 -26.31
C GLU A 396 22.02 17.52 -26.64
N ASP A 397 22.74 17.43 -27.75
CA ASP A 397 23.38 16.20 -28.24
C ASP A 397 24.46 15.65 -27.30
N PHE A 398 24.98 16.45 -26.37
CA PHE A 398 25.99 16.02 -25.40
C PHE A 398 25.39 15.41 -24.13
N TYR A 399 24.09 15.60 -23.89
CA TYR A 399 23.44 15.11 -22.66
C TYR A 399 23.41 13.57 -22.60
N SER A 400 23.19 12.89 -23.72
CA SER A 400 23.25 11.41 -23.78
C SER A 400 24.63 10.87 -23.41
N ILE A 401 25.70 11.54 -23.81
CA ILE A 401 27.08 11.19 -23.46
C ILE A 401 27.30 11.30 -21.95
N GLN A 402 26.82 12.39 -21.32
CA GLN A 402 26.91 12.57 -19.88
C GLN A 402 26.07 11.53 -19.11
N LEU A 403 24.88 11.21 -19.60
CA LEU A 403 24.05 10.16 -19.01
C LEU A 403 24.69 8.78 -19.09
N ALA A 404 25.35 8.44 -20.19
CA ALA A 404 26.10 7.20 -20.31
C ALA A 404 27.23 7.13 -19.28
N ALA A 405 27.97 8.24 -19.09
CA ALA A 405 29.01 8.29 -18.06
C ALA A 405 28.47 8.13 -16.63
N LEU A 406 27.30 8.71 -16.33
CA LEU A 406 26.61 8.49 -15.07
C LEU A 406 26.19 7.02 -14.91
N GLU A 407 25.61 6.41 -15.96
CA GLU A 407 25.20 4.99 -16.00
C GLU A 407 26.36 4.04 -15.72
N GLU A 408 27.54 4.31 -16.28
CA GLU A 408 28.72 3.49 -16.03
C GLU A 408 29.23 3.59 -14.59
N LEU A 409 29.29 4.80 -14.00
CA LEU A 409 29.66 4.95 -12.59
C LEU A 409 28.63 4.37 -11.62
N LEU A 410 27.37 4.21 -12.04
CA LEU A 410 26.35 3.51 -11.27
C LEU A 410 26.57 2.01 -11.25
N HIS A 411 27.01 1.41 -12.36
CA HIS A 411 27.44 0.02 -12.40
C HIS A 411 28.62 -0.21 -11.46
N TYR A 412 29.62 0.68 -11.50
CA TYR A 412 30.74 0.65 -10.56
C TYR A 412 30.29 0.76 -9.10
N ARG A 413 29.43 1.74 -8.77
CA ARG A 413 28.82 1.88 -7.43
C ARG A 413 28.17 0.57 -6.98
N LYS A 414 27.30 0.01 -7.82
CA LYS A 414 26.55 -1.21 -7.52
C LYS A 414 27.49 -2.38 -7.24
N LYS A 415 28.50 -2.60 -8.10
CA LYS A 415 29.52 -3.66 -7.93
C LYS A 415 30.23 -3.55 -6.58
N VAL A 416 30.72 -2.35 -6.23
CA VAL A 416 31.45 -2.11 -4.97
C VAL A 416 30.55 -2.32 -3.75
N VAL A 417 29.33 -1.78 -3.78
CA VAL A 417 28.39 -1.89 -2.66
C VAL A 417 27.93 -3.33 -2.48
N ASP A 418 27.50 -4.03 -3.53
CA ASP A 418 27.04 -5.42 -3.43
C ASP A 418 28.13 -6.36 -2.90
N GLN A 419 29.38 -6.18 -3.34
CA GLN A 419 30.52 -6.92 -2.80
C GLN A 419 30.67 -6.68 -1.29
N LEU A 420 30.55 -5.43 -0.84
CA LEU A 420 30.62 -5.08 0.58
C LEU A 420 29.41 -5.61 1.37
N LEU A 421 28.22 -5.71 0.76
CA LEU A 421 27.05 -6.33 1.39
C LEU A 421 27.28 -7.82 1.68
N GLU A 422 27.85 -8.57 0.74
CA GLU A 422 28.15 -10.00 0.94
C GLU A 422 29.23 -10.22 2.01
N GLU A 423 30.26 -9.38 2.02
CA GLU A 423 31.27 -9.38 3.08
C GLU A 423 30.66 -9.08 4.45
N THR A 424 29.81 -8.05 4.52
CA THR A 424 29.10 -7.67 5.75
C THR A 424 28.28 -8.83 6.30
N LYS A 425 27.49 -9.51 5.45
CA LYS A 425 26.72 -10.69 5.84
C LYS A 425 27.62 -11.77 6.43
N LYS A 426 28.75 -12.07 5.79
CA LYS A 426 29.69 -13.10 6.24
C LYS A 426 30.31 -12.78 7.60
N VAL A 427 30.79 -11.56 7.80
CA VAL A 427 31.46 -11.18 9.07
C VAL A 427 30.47 -11.07 10.21
N VAL A 428 29.31 -10.44 9.99
CA VAL A 428 28.29 -10.29 11.02
C VAL A 428 27.71 -11.65 11.41
N TYR A 429 27.52 -12.57 10.45
CA TYR A 429 27.14 -13.95 10.75
C TYR A 429 28.09 -14.60 11.76
N GLN A 430 29.40 -14.47 11.57
CA GLN A 430 30.41 -15.01 12.50
C GLN A 430 30.32 -14.35 13.88
N GLN A 431 30.10 -13.03 13.94
CA GLN A 431 29.93 -12.31 15.22
C GLN A 431 28.68 -12.75 15.99
N ILE A 432 27.57 -13.01 15.27
CA ILE A 432 26.31 -13.49 15.86
C ILE A 432 26.48 -14.92 16.38
N MET A 433 27.09 -15.81 15.59
CA MET A 433 27.35 -17.21 15.99
C MET A 433 28.30 -17.33 17.19
N ALA A 434 29.14 -16.32 17.44
CA ALA A 434 29.99 -16.27 18.63
C ALA A 434 29.23 -15.89 19.93
N LYS A 435 27.95 -15.49 19.83
CA LYS A 435 27.14 -15.12 21.00
C LYS A 435 26.61 -16.40 21.69
N PRO A 436 26.82 -16.59 23.01
CA PRO A 436 26.34 -17.77 23.73
C PRO A 436 24.81 -17.97 23.71
N THR A 437 24.06 -16.90 23.43
CA THR A 437 22.59 -16.88 23.39
C THR A 437 22.01 -17.34 22.05
N VAL A 438 22.85 -17.62 21.05
CA VAL A 438 22.43 -18.01 19.69
C VAL A 438 22.84 -19.46 19.45
N ASP A 439 21.86 -20.35 19.37
CA ASP A 439 22.07 -21.80 19.19
C ASP A 439 22.11 -22.21 17.71
N THR A 440 21.26 -21.58 16.90
CA THR A 440 21.06 -21.87 15.48
C THR A 440 20.80 -20.57 14.73
N PHE A 441 21.72 -20.22 13.84
CA PHE A 441 21.59 -19.08 12.93
C PHE A 441 22.27 -19.44 11.60
N ASP A 442 21.64 -19.08 10.48
CA ASP A 442 22.18 -19.24 9.12
C ASP A 442 22.52 -17.85 8.55
N GLN A 443 23.64 -17.72 7.82
CA GLN A 443 24.00 -16.48 7.12
C GLN A 443 22.87 -15.98 6.21
N LYS A 444 22.09 -16.89 5.60
CA LYS A 444 20.92 -16.56 4.76
C LYS A 444 19.79 -15.84 5.51
N GLU A 445 19.82 -15.84 6.85
CA GLU A 445 18.90 -15.06 7.66
C GLU A 445 19.24 -13.56 7.65
N ILE A 446 20.47 -13.17 7.29
CA ILE A 446 20.87 -11.78 7.08
C ILE A 446 20.50 -11.37 5.65
N LYS A 447 19.39 -10.65 5.53
CA LYS A 447 18.91 -10.15 4.23
C LYS A 447 19.35 -8.70 4.06
N ALA A 448 19.75 -8.33 2.85
CA ALA A 448 20.00 -6.96 2.46
C ALA A 448 19.07 -6.64 1.28
N PHE A 449 18.23 -5.63 1.43
CA PHE A 449 17.30 -5.20 0.38
C PHE A 449 17.71 -3.83 -0.13
N ALA A 450 17.97 -3.70 -1.42
CA ALA A 450 18.21 -2.42 -2.05
C ALA A 450 16.97 -1.99 -2.84
N PHE A 451 16.12 -1.15 -2.24
CA PHE A 451 14.90 -0.68 -2.90
C PHE A 451 15.17 0.66 -3.59
N GLY A 452 14.79 0.80 -4.86
CA GLY A 452 14.64 2.12 -5.49
C GLY A 452 15.80 2.62 -6.35
N SER A 453 16.91 1.88 -6.48
CA SER A 453 18.04 2.28 -7.34
C SER A 453 17.87 1.82 -8.79
N THR A 454 16.86 2.38 -9.47
CA THR A 454 16.52 2.01 -10.85
C THR A 454 16.81 3.11 -11.86
N THR A 455 17.16 4.31 -11.40
CA THR A 455 17.46 5.45 -12.29
C THR A 455 18.81 6.05 -11.98
N PRO A 456 19.46 6.72 -12.95
CA PRO A 456 20.81 7.20 -12.72
C PRO A 456 20.98 8.22 -11.58
N THR A 457 19.90 8.94 -11.29
CA THR A 457 19.86 9.95 -10.23
C THR A 457 19.29 9.43 -8.90
N SER A 458 18.93 8.14 -8.83
CA SER A 458 18.33 7.55 -7.63
C SER A 458 19.36 7.12 -6.59
N ASP A 459 19.00 7.37 -5.34
CA ASP A 459 19.73 6.99 -4.14
C ASP A 459 19.81 5.45 -4.07
N TYR A 460 20.86 4.93 -3.42
CA TYR A 460 21.04 3.50 -3.21
C TYR A 460 20.79 3.12 -1.75
N ASP A 461 19.52 3.03 -1.41
CA ASP A 461 19.08 2.69 -0.05
C ASP A 461 19.09 1.18 0.19
N VAL A 462 19.95 0.73 1.10
CA VAL A 462 20.04 -0.67 1.52
C VAL A 462 19.47 -0.84 2.92
N THR A 463 18.56 -1.80 3.09
CA THR A 463 18.02 -2.20 4.39
C THR A 463 18.50 -3.59 4.78
N PHE A 464 19.20 -3.70 5.90
CA PHE A 464 19.49 -4.98 6.53
C PHE A 464 18.30 -5.46 7.36
N GLN A 465 17.99 -6.74 7.26
CA GLN A 465 16.94 -7.41 8.01
C GLN A 465 17.40 -8.75 8.58
N ILE A 466 17.20 -8.95 9.88
CA ILE A 466 17.44 -10.22 10.58
C ILE A 466 16.18 -10.58 11.38
N ASP A 467 15.27 -11.35 10.76
CA ASP A 467 13.91 -11.59 11.26
C ASP A 467 13.85 -12.12 12.72
N ARG A 468 14.80 -13.00 13.11
CA ARG A 468 14.85 -13.62 14.45
C ARG A 468 15.61 -12.80 15.48
N TYR A 469 16.58 -12.00 15.04
CA TYR A 469 17.53 -11.31 15.90
C TYR A 469 17.73 -9.84 15.46
N PRO A 470 16.66 -9.03 15.47
CA PRO A 470 16.72 -7.65 15.00
C PRO A 470 17.71 -6.78 15.80
N GLN A 471 18.02 -7.15 17.04
CA GLN A 471 19.04 -6.49 17.85
C GLN A 471 20.45 -6.59 17.23
N TYR A 472 20.70 -7.48 16.28
CA TYR A 472 21.99 -7.59 15.59
C TYR A 472 22.04 -6.85 14.24
N GLU A 473 20.93 -6.24 13.78
CA GLU A 473 20.92 -5.48 12.52
C GLU A 473 21.90 -4.29 12.53
N TYR A 474 22.13 -3.67 13.70
CA TYR A 474 23.08 -2.57 13.82
C TYR A 474 24.53 -2.99 13.52
N LEU A 475 24.89 -4.26 13.75
CA LEU A 475 26.22 -4.77 13.43
C LEU A 475 26.49 -4.73 11.93
N CYS A 476 25.46 -4.99 11.11
CA CYS A 476 25.55 -4.87 9.66
C CYS A 476 25.80 -3.44 9.22
N VAL A 477 25.00 -2.49 9.72
CA VAL A 477 25.16 -1.06 9.42
C VAL A 477 26.55 -0.57 9.86
N LYS A 478 26.96 -0.93 11.07
CA LYS A 478 28.26 -0.57 11.63
C LYS A 478 29.42 -1.11 10.80
N TYR A 479 29.42 -2.43 10.52
CA TYR A 479 30.49 -3.05 9.75
C TYR A 479 30.59 -2.47 8.35
N PHE A 480 29.45 -2.27 7.68
CA PHE A 480 29.42 -1.67 6.34
C PHE A 480 30.02 -0.26 6.37
N ASN A 481 29.55 0.63 7.24
CA ASN A 481 30.01 2.02 7.31
C ASN A 481 31.50 2.11 7.68
N ASP A 482 31.94 1.38 8.72
CA ASP A 482 33.33 1.38 9.16
C ASP A 482 34.26 0.89 8.04
N THR A 483 33.90 -0.21 7.37
CA THR A 483 34.70 -0.80 6.29
C THR A 483 34.73 0.10 5.05
N PHE A 484 33.60 0.73 4.71
CA PHE A 484 33.53 1.64 3.58
C PHE A 484 34.42 2.87 3.80
N VAL A 485 34.31 3.52 4.97
CA VAL A 485 35.15 4.65 5.33
C VAL A 485 36.63 4.26 5.36
N GLN A 486 36.97 3.07 5.88
CA GLN A 486 38.34 2.56 5.87
C GLN A 486 38.89 2.40 4.45
N ARG A 487 38.08 1.96 3.49
CA ARG A 487 38.49 1.75 2.08
C ARG A 487 38.60 3.04 1.29
N PHE A 488 37.66 3.96 1.49
CA PHE A 488 37.49 5.10 0.59
C PHE A 488 37.82 6.46 1.21
N GLY A 489 37.99 6.52 2.54
CA GLY A 489 38.27 7.76 3.28
C GLY A 489 37.06 8.70 3.43
N VAL A 490 35.90 8.31 2.89
CA VAL A 490 34.64 9.06 2.93
C VAL A 490 33.50 8.08 3.16
N ASN A 491 32.36 8.57 3.64
CA ASN A 491 31.17 7.73 3.85
C ASN A 491 30.45 7.41 2.53
N ALA A 492 29.73 6.28 2.53
CA ALA A 492 29.04 5.77 1.35
C ALA A 492 27.92 6.71 0.84
N GLY A 493 27.27 7.44 1.76
CA GLY A 493 26.27 8.45 1.42
C GLY A 493 26.86 9.62 0.62
N MET A 494 28.11 10.01 0.86
CA MET A 494 28.76 11.07 0.07
C MET A 494 29.36 10.52 -1.22
N LEU A 495 30.10 9.42 -1.18
CA LEU A 495 30.80 8.90 -2.38
C LEU A 495 29.86 8.35 -3.43
N PHE A 496 28.79 7.67 -2.99
CA PHE A 496 27.92 6.89 -3.86
C PHE A 496 26.45 7.19 -3.66
N ASP A 497 26.09 8.08 -2.75
CA ASP A 497 24.68 8.30 -2.38
C ASP A 497 24.02 6.98 -1.98
N THR A 498 24.78 6.19 -1.20
CA THR A 498 24.38 4.87 -0.69
C THR A 498 24.17 4.99 0.81
N ASN A 499 22.94 4.74 1.26
CA ASN A 499 22.57 4.76 2.66
C ASN A 499 22.24 3.34 3.13
N VAL A 500 22.76 2.94 4.29
CA VAL A 500 22.48 1.63 4.90
C VAL A 500 21.64 1.80 6.16
N TYR A 501 20.57 1.02 6.26
CA TYR A 501 19.60 1.09 7.36
C TYR A 501 19.39 -0.27 8.01
N THR A 502 18.94 -0.24 9.26
CA THR A 502 18.22 -1.38 9.87
C THR A 502 16.76 -1.39 9.42
N THR A 503 16.00 -2.44 9.75
CA THR A 503 14.56 -2.44 9.49
C THR A 503 13.85 -1.30 10.22
N GLY A 504 14.36 -0.86 11.38
CA GLY A 504 13.80 0.25 12.15
C GLY A 504 12.31 0.03 12.47
N PHE A 505 11.44 0.85 11.87
CA PHE A 505 9.98 0.70 11.99
C PHE A 505 9.33 -0.13 10.86
N MET A 506 10.08 -0.60 9.87
CA MET A 506 9.55 -1.41 8.78
C MET A 506 9.08 -2.76 9.32
N PRO A 507 7.81 -3.15 9.08
CA PRO A 507 7.38 -4.47 9.45
C PRO A 507 7.97 -5.46 8.47
N THR A 508 8.56 -6.51 9.03
CA THR A 508 9.10 -7.65 8.31
C THR A 508 8.16 -8.15 7.20
N THR A 509 8.71 -8.73 6.15
CA THR A 509 7.95 -9.32 5.05
C THR A 509 7.20 -10.60 5.44
N THR A 510 7.61 -11.27 6.52
CA THR A 510 7.02 -12.53 7.00
C THR A 510 5.91 -12.30 8.03
N LYS A 511 4.96 -13.24 8.13
CA LYS A 511 3.91 -13.19 9.16
C LYS A 511 4.51 -13.40 10.55
N GLU A 512 5.52 -14.27 10.63
CA GLU A 512 6.29 -14.58 11.83
C GLU A 512 7.05 -13.35 12.33
N GLY A 513 7.81 -12.66 11.47
CA GLY A 513 8.50 -11.42 11.83
C GLY A 513 7.52 -10.29 12.22
N THR A 514 6.33 -10.26 11.59
CA THR A 514 5.29 -9.27 11.91
C THR A 514 4.73 -9.51 13.32
N GLN A 515 4.83 -10.73 13.84
CA GLN A 515 4.49 -11.06 15.22
C GLN A 515 5.66 -10.85 16.18
N ALA A 516 6.89 -11.14 15.76
CA ALA A 516 8.10 -10.93 16.55
C ALA A 516 8.26 -9.46 16.96
N TYR A 517 7.98 -8.53 16.04
CA TYR A 517 8.16 -7.10 16.27
C TYR A 517 6.90 -6.36 16.77
N LYS A 518 5.76 -7.04 16.89
CA LYS A 518 4.60 -6.46 17.58
C LYS A 518 4.84 -6.58 19.08
N ASP A 519 5.67 -5.68 19.61
CA ASP A 519 5.88 -5.55 21.05
C ASP A 519 4.54 -5.37 21.75
N LYS A 520 4.04 -6.47 22.29
CA LYS A 520 2.85 -6.45 23.11
C LYS A 520 3.31 -5.97 24.48
N LEU A 521 2.73 -4.86 24.91
CA LEU A 521 2.84 -4.38 26.29
C LEU A 521 2.48 -5.50 27.28
N ASN A 522 1.60 -6.43 26.90
CA ASN A 522 1.41 -7.73 27.58
C ASN A 522 2.08 -8.87 26.77
N PRO A 523 3.25 -9.37 27.17
CA PRO A 523 3.98 -10.39 26.41
C PRO A 523 3.26 -11.75 26.35
N PHE A 524 2.37 -12.07 27.30
CA PHE A 524 1.79 -13.42 27.47
C PHE A 524 0.27 -13.52 27.29
N GLY A 525 -0.44 -12.46 26.92
CA GLY A 525 -1.91 -12.55 26.87
C GLY A 525 -2.63 -11.35 26.29
N LYS A 526 -3.95 -11.32 26.50
CA LYS A 526 -4.78 -10.18 26.10
C LYS A 526 -4.73 -9.11 27.19
N VAL A 527 -4.84 -7.85 26.79
CA VAL A 527 -4.90 -6.71 27.73
C VAL A 527 -6.14 -6.78 28.63
N SER A 528 -7.24 -7.38 28.14
CA SER A 528 -8.47 -7.56 28.92
C SER A 528 -8.28 -8.44 30.16
N GLU A 529 -7.28 -9.33 30.15
CA GLU A 529 -7.00 -10.29 31.22
C GLU A 529 -6.11 -9.72 32.32
N LEU A 530 -5.56 -8.51 32.14
CA LEU A 530 -4.67 -7.90 33.13
C LEU A 530 -5.44 -7.36 34.35
N PRO A 531 -4.82 -7.38 35.55
CA PRO A 531 -5.27 -6.63 36.71
C PRO A 531 -5.47 -5.13 36.41
N ALA A 532 -6.31 -4.45 37.20
CA ALA A 532 -6.63 -3.05 36.99
C ALA A 532 -5.40 -2.12 37.08
N SER A 533 -4.48 -2.41 38.01
CA SER A 533 -3.21 -1.70 38.17
C SER A 533 -2.32 -1.78 36.92
N GLU A 534 -2.17 -2.98 36.36
CA GLU A 534 -1.39 -3.21 35.13
C GLU A 534 -2.05 -2.58 33.89
N LYS A 535 -3.39 -2.59 33.80
CA LYS A 535 -4.14 -1.88 32.75
C LYS A 535 -3.87 -0.38 32.77
N LEU A 536 -3.85 0.23 33.96
CA LEU A 536 -3.55 1.66 34.11
C LEU A 536 -2.14 2.01 33.65
N ILE A 537 -1.14 1.19 33.97
CA ILE A 537 0.24 1.35 33.47
C ILE A 537 0.20 1.30 31.94
N LEU A 538 -0.41 0.26 31.38
CA LEU A 538 -0.46 0.02 29.95
C LEU A 538 -1.17 1.13 29.16
N ASP A 539 -2.24 1.71 29.69
CA ASP A 539 -2.94 2.82 29.04
C ASP A 539 -2.13 4.12 29.10
N LYS A 540 -1.44 4.42 30.22
CA LYS A 540 -0.47 5.52 30.31
C LYS A 540 0.67 5.33 29.31
N THR A 541 1.23 4.12 29.21
CA THR A 541 2.31 3.80 28.26
C THR A 541 1.85 3.95 26.83
N ARG A 542 0.64 3.51 26.47
CA ARG A 542 0.08 3.70 25.12
C ARG A 542 -0.07 5.17 24.77
N ARG A 543 -0.56 5.99 25.70
CA ARG A 543 -0.67 7.43 25.51
C ARG A 543 0.70 8.06 25.28
N LYS A 544 1.68 7.77 26.14
CA LYS A 544 3.04 8.32 26.02
C LYS A 544 3.74 7.84 24.76
N LYS A 545 3.63 6.56 24.41
CA LYS A 545 4.12 6.02 23.13
C LYS A 545 3.52 6.76 21.94
N GLY A 546 2.20 7.00 21.96
CA GLY A 546 1.53 7.76 20.91
C GLY A 546 2.04 9.19 20.80
N GLN A 547 2.30 9.85 21.94
CA GLN A 547 2.91 11.18 21.98
C GLN A 547 4.33 11.16 21.40
N ILE A 548 5.16 10.19 21.77
CA ILE A 548 6.54 10.05 21.24
C ILE A 548 6.52 9.87 19.72
N GLU A 549 5.74 8.93 19.18
CA GLU A 549 5.74 8.66 17.74
C GLU A 549 5.20 9.84 16.91
N LEU A 550 4.25 10.60 17.47
CA LEU A 550 3.76 11.83 16.83
C LEU A 550 4.75 12.99 16.96
N ALA A 551 5.43 13.11 18.10
CA ALA A 551 6.48 14.09 18.32
C ALA A 551 7.64 13.87 17.34
N LEU A 552 8.10 12.63 17.18
CA LEU A 552 9.12 12.27 16.18
C LEU A 552 8.69 12.65 14.77
N SER A 553 7.44 12.39 14.39
CA SER A 553 6.94 12.77 13.06
C SER A 553 6.81 14.28 12.88
N LEU A 554 6.47 15.00 13.96
CA LEU A 554 6.39 16.46 13.97
C LEU A 554 7.79 17.10 13.95
N SER A 555 8.82 16.44 14.47
CA SER A 555 10.20 16.91 14.40
C SER A 555 10.67 17.13 12.96
N ALA A 556 10.19 16.33 12.00
CA ALA A 556 10.45 16.55 10.56
C ALA A 556 9.94 17.89 10.04
N VAL A 557 8.89 18.45 10.66
CA VAL A 557 8.39 19.80 10.35
C VAL A 557 9.20 20.84 11.13
N LEU A 558 9.41 20.61 12.43
CA LEU A 558 10.04 21.60 13.30
C LEU A 558 11.52 21.87 12.98
N GLN A 559 12.23 20.93 12.35
CA GLN A 559 13.59 21.16 11.84
C GLN A 559 13.68 22.31 10.83
N TYR A 560 12.57 22.61 10.14
CA TYR A 560 12.52 23.62 9.07
C TYR A 560 11.59 24.79 9.40
N VAL A 561 11.06 24.83 10.61
CA VAL A 561 10.32 25.96 11.17
C VAL A 561 11.22 26.61 12.22
N THR A 562 12.15 27.43 11.75
CA THR A 562 13.40 27.75 12.48
C THR A 562 13.21 28.79 13.58
N THR A 563 12.18 29.65 13.52
CA THR A 563 12.00 30.69 14.54
C THR A 563 11.06 30.24 15.64
N LYS A 564 11.39 30.63 16.88
CA LYS A 564 10.51 30.44 18.05
C LYS A 564 9.09 30.98 17.80
N LYS A 565 8.96 32.08 17.05
CA LYS A 565 7.67 32.69 16.71
C LYS A 565 6.85 31.77 15.80
N GLU A 566 7.44 31.23 14.74
CA GLU A 566 6.75 30.32 13.83
C GLU A 566 6.34 29.02 14.53
N ILE A 567 7.20 28.46 15.39
CA ILE A 567 6.86 27.29 16.20
C ILE A 567 5.66 27.58 17.10
N GLN A 568 5.61 28.73 17.78
CA GLN A 568 4.45 29.11 18.60
C GLN A 568 3.18 29.32 17.76
N THR A 569 3.30 29.91 16.58
CA THR A 569 2.18 30.07 15.63
C THR A 569 1.65 28.71 15.19
N LEU A 570 2.51 27.84 14.68
CA LEU A 570 2.16 26.47 14.27
C LEU A 570 1.50 25.70 15.41
N LYS A 571 2.07 25.77 16.63
CA LYS A 571 1.48 25.17 17.83
C LYS A 571 0.09 25.71 18.14
N GLY A 572 -0.07 27.04 18.12
CA GLY A 572 -1.35 27.70 18.38
C GLY A 572 -2.42 27.29 17.37
N GLU A 573 -2.08 27.30 16.08
CA GLU A 573 -2.96 26.87 14.99
C GLU A 573 -3.33 25.39 15.12
N THR A 574 -2.35 24.53 15.41
CA THR A 574 -2.57 23.08 15.59
C THR A 574 -3.54 22.82 16.73
N VAL A 575 -3.30 23.42 17.90
CA VAL A 575 -4.17 23.26 19.07
C VAL A 575 -5.59 23.76 18.76
N ASN A 576 -5.72 24.92 18.11
CA ASN A 576 -7.03 25.46 17.75
C ASN A 576 -7.77 24.57 16.75
N ALA A 577 -7.09 24.02 15.74
CA ALA A 577 -7.66 23.10 14.77
C ALA A 577 -8.12 21.79 15.42
N VAL A 578 -7.32 21.23 16.34
CA VAL A 578 -7.70 20.04 17.11
C VAL A 578 -8.93 20.32 17.96
N ILE A 579 -8.96 21.43 18.70
CA ILE A 579 -10.10 21.82 19.54
C ILE A 579 -11.35 22.02 18.69
N ALA A 580 -11.25 22.66 17.53
CA ALA A 580 -12.37 22.84 16.62
C ALA A 580 -12.95 21.49 16.16
N ASN A 581 -12.10 20.52 15.82
CA ASN A 581 -12.52 19.16 15.45
C ASN A 581 -13.16 18.40 16.61
N VAL A 582 -12.59 18.50 17.81
CA VAL A 582 -13.16 17.88 19.03
C VAL A 582 -14.50 18.52 19.39
N LYS A 583 -14.69 19.82 19.19
CA LYS A 583 -15.98 20.52 19.40
C LYS A 583 -17.08 20.04 18.44
N LYS A 584 -16.72 19.59 17.23
CA LYS A 584 -17.67 18.99 16.28
C LYS A 584 -18.15 17.60 16.72
N LEU A 585 -17.43 16.93 17.64
CA LEU A 585 -17.91 15.68 18.23
C LEU A 585 -19.16 15.96 19.06
N LYS A 586 -20.21 15.20 18.79
CA LYS A 586 -21.37 15.07 19.68
C LYS A 586 -21.22 13.75 20.44
N PRO A 587 -20.66 13.74 21.67
CA PRO A 587 -20.65 12.55 22.51
C PRO A 587 -22.06 11.97 22.58
N GLN A 588 -22.24 10.71 22.19
CA GLN A 588 -23.49 9.99 22.38
C GLN A 588 -23.39 9.29 23.75
N PRO A 589 -24.09 9.75 24.80
CA PRO A 589 -24.10 9.05 26.07
C PRO A 589 -24.83 7.72 25.91
N THR A 590 -24.09 6.62 25.72
CA THR A 590 -24.69 5.33 25.34
C THR A 590 -25.51 4.65 26.43
N HIS A 591 -25.51 5.16 27.66
CA HIS A 591 -26.26 4.60 28.79
C HIS A 591 -26.83 5.65 29.77
N TRP A 592 -26.75 6.95 29.43
CA TRP A 592 -27.23 8.02 30.31
C TRP A 592 -28.36 8.75 29.59
N GLU A 593 -29.55 8.15 29.59
CA GLU A 593 -30.74 8.79 29.02
C GLU A 593 -31.01 10.13 29.73
N GLY A 594 -31.01 11.22 28.95
CA GLY A 594 -31.64 12.48 29.34
C GLY A 594 -30.77 13.55 29.99
N LYS A 595 -29.43 13.50 29.94
CA LYS A 595 -28.58 14.50 30.61
C LYS A 595 -27.60 15.21 29.67
N GLU A 596 -28.06 16.28 29.01
CA GLU A 596 -27.23 17.17 28.17
C GLU A 596 -25.96 17.68 28.88
N TRP A 597 -26.03 17.87 30.20
CA TRP A 597 -24.88 18.29 31.00
C TRP A 597 -23.71 17.29 30.98
N ALA A 598 -23.98 15.99 30.84
CA ALA A 598 -22.95 14.96 30.77
C ALA A 598 -22.16 15.06 29.46
N THR A 599 -22.82 15.40 28.35
CA THR A 599 -22.20 15.64 27.04
C THR A 599 -21.25 16.84 27.09
N ALA A 600 -21.68 17.94 27.70
CA ALA A 600 -20.85 19.14 27.85
C ALA A 600 -19.62 18.90 28.74
N ALA A 601 -19.78 18.15 29.85
CA ALA A 601 -18.68 17.79 30.74
C ALA A 601 -17.66 16.87 30.04
N ILE A 602 -18.12 15.83 29.33
CA ILE A 602 -17.26 14.95 28.54
C ILE A 602 -16.52 15.74 27.47
N GLN A 603 -17.20 16.61 26.73
CA GLN A 603 -16.59 17.42 25.69
C GLN A 603 -15.52 18.38 26.25
N LYS A 604 -15.79 19.04 27.39
CA LYS A 604 -14.82 19.91 28.07
C LYS A 604 -13.56 19.15 28.44
N GLU A 605 -13.70 17.93 28.96
CA GLU A 605 -12.55 17.10 29.31
C GLU A 605 -11.79 16.61 28.07
N LEU A 606 -12.48 16.18 27.01
CA LEU A 606 -11.82 15.79 25.76
C LEU A 606 -11.00 16.94 25.18
N ILE A 607 -11.52 18.17 25.23
CA ILE A 607 -10.79 19.37 24.80
C ILE A 607 -9.55 19.58 25.67
N LYS A 608 -9.67 19.38 26.99
CA LYS A 608 -8.55 19.50 27.92
C LYS A 608 -7.47 18.45 27.64
N VAL A 609 -7.83 17.18 27.54
CA VAL A 609 -6.91 16.06 27.23
C VAL A 609 -6.24 16.26 25.89
N ALA A 610 -6.99 16.65 24.85
CA ALA A 610 -6.43 16.90 23.53
C ALA A 610 -5.44 18.08 23.56
N ARG A 611 -5.76 19.15 24.29
CA ARG A 611 -4.84 20.29 24.48
C ARG A 611 -3.56 19.88 25.20
N GLU A 612 -3.67 19.15 26.30
CA GLU A 612 -2.52 18.67 27.08
C GLU A 612 -1.63 17.75 26.24
N ASP A 613 -2.22 16.81 25.48
CA ASP A 613 -1.47 15.94 24.58
C ASP A 613 -0.73 16.74 23.50
N MET A 614 -1.37 17.74 22.89
CA MET A 614 -0.72 18.57 21.88
C MET A 614 0.43 19.38 22.46
N VAL A 615 0.26 19.98 23.64
CA VAL A 615 1.34 20.70 24.31
C VAL A 615 2.54 19.78 24.59
N GLU A 616 2.28 18.57 25.06
CA GLU A 616 3.33 17.58 25.34
C GLU A 616 4.01 17.09 24.05
N ILE A 617 3.26 16.85 22.97
CA ILE A 617 3.81 16.44 21.67
C ILE A 617 4.75 17.51 21.11
N PHE A 618 4.35 18.79 21.13
CA PHE A 618 5.23 19.88 20.70
C PHE A 618 6.48 19.99 21.58
N LYS A 619 6.31 19.90 22.92
CA LYS A 619 7.45 19.93 23.85
C LYS A 619 8.46 18.82 23.59
N LEU A 620 7.98 17.60 23.33
CA LEU A 620 8.84 16.46 22.98
C LEU A 620 9.53 16.69 21.64
N ALA A 621 8.79 17.13 20.62
CA ALA A 621 9.33 17.36 19.28
C ALA A 621 10.43 18.44 19.26
N GLU A 622 10.19 19.58 19.92
CA GLU A 622 11.19 20.65 20.13
C GLU A 622 12.43 20.10 20.85
N GLY A 623 12.23 19.28 21.89
CA GLY A 623 13.31 18.65 22.63
C GLY A 623 14.12 17.64 21.81
N TYR A 624 13.49 16.93 20.87
CA TYR A 624 14.17 16.00 19.97
C TYR A 624 15.01 16.75 18.93
N VAL A 625 14.45 17.77 18.28
CA VAL A 625 15.18 18.60 17.30
C VAL A 625 16.43 19.19 17.95
N LYS A 626 16.27 19.84 19.11
CA LYS A 626 17.39 20.43 19.84
C LYS A 626 18.48 19.40 20.19
N LYS A 627 18.12 18.24 20.72
CA LYS A 627 19.09 17.19 21.09
C LYS A 627 19.83 16.63 19.88
N VAL A 628 19.15 16.49 18.74
CA VAL A 628 19.74 16.00 17.49
C VAL A 628 20.74 17.02 16.94
N GLU A 629 20.37 18.31 16.88
CA GLU A 629 21.27 19.38 16.45
C GLU A 629 22.49 19.53 17.35
N GLU A 630 22.30 19.48 18.68
CA GLU A 630 23.39 19.53 19.65
C GLU A 630 24.33 18.33 19.48
N GLY A 631 23.78 17.12 19.29
CA GLY A 631 24.57 15.91 19.05
C GLY A 631 25.40 15.99 17.77
N ILE A 632 24.79 16.46 16.66
CA ILE A 632 25.49 16.63 15.38
C ILE A 632 26.66 17.61 15.55
N LYS A 633 26.42 18.79 16.11
CA LYS A 633 27.47 19.80 16.34
C LYS A 633 28.59 19.31 17.24
N GLU A 634 28.26 18.60 18.31
CA GLU A 634 29.27 18.00 19.19
C GLU A 634 30.16 17.01 18.42
N LYS A 635 29.55 16.17 17.58
CA LYS A 635 30.26 15.17 16.80
C LYS A 635 31.08 15.77 15.66
N GLU A 636 30.59 16.82 15.00
CA GLU A 636 31.35 17.60 14.02
C GLU A 636 32.62 18.19 14.63
N VAL A 637 32.54 18.78 15.84
CA VAL A 637 33.70 19.32 16.55
C VAL A 637 34.71 18.22 16.88
N GLN A 638 34.25 17.04 17.29
CA GLN A 638 35.12 15.87 17.52
C GLN A 638 35.81 15.40 16.23
N LEU A 639 35.08 15.35 15.12
CA LEU A 639 35.62 14.95 13.81
C LEU A 639 36.63 15.98 13.29
N ALA A 640 36.29 17.27 13.34
CA ALA A 640 37.18 18.35 12.91
C ALA A 640 38.48 18.41 13.73
N ALA A 641 38.48 17.96 14.99
CA ALA A 641 39.68 17.87 15.81
C ALA A 641 40.61 16.68 15.44
N THR A 642 40.07 15.67 14.78
CA THR A 642 40.82 14.45 14.40
C THR A 642 41.18 14.40 12.92
N GLN A 643 40.45 15.12 12.08
CA GLN A 643 40.66 15.22 10.64
C GLN A 643 41.38 16.53 10.28
N ASN A 644 42.12 16.54 9.16
CA ASN A 644 42.76 17.76 8.68
C ASN A 644 41.70 18.84 8.34
N SER A 645 42.03 20.11 8.56
CA SER A 645 41.11 21.26 8.47
C SER A 645 40.56 21.60 7.07
N THR A 646 40.72 20.72 6.08
CA THR A 646 40.34 20.93 4.67
C THR A 646 39.11 20.14 4.24
N VAL A 647 38.47 19.39 5.15
CA VAL A 647 37.25 18.62 4.84
C VAL A 647 36.05 19.56 4.69
N ASP A 648 35.27 19.37 3.62
CA ASP A 648 34.02 20.09 3.38
C ASP A 648 33.08 19.97 4.61
N PRO A 649 32.52 21.08 5.14
CA PRO A 649 31.56 21.02 6.25
C PRO A 649 30.40 20.05 6.03
N LYS A 650 29.89 19.92 4.80
CA LYS A 650 28.81 18.95 4.48
C LYS A 650 29.28 17.50 4.68
N HIS A 651 30.56 17.20 4.45
CA HIS A 651 31.13 15.87 4.70
C HIS A 651 31.25 15.61 6.21
N LEU A 652 31.63 16.62 7.00
CA LEU A 652 31.70 16.50 8.45
C LEU A 652 30.32 16.25 9.06
N GLU A 653 29.30 16.98 8.61
CA GLU A 653 27.92 16.79 9.06
C GLU A 653 27.41 15.37 8.73
N ALA A 654 27.62 14.91 7.50
CA ALA A 654 27.20 13.58 7.07
C ALA A 654 27.89 12.47 7.87
N GLN A 655 29.19 12.61 8.15
CA GLN A 655 29.94 11.66 8.99
C GLN A 655 29.49 11.71 10.46
N ALA A 656 29.22 12.90 11.00
CA ALA A 656 28.69 13.09 12.34
C ALA A 656 27.34 12.36 12.49
N LYS A 657 26.45 12.55 11.52
CA LYS A 657 25.16 11.86 11.40
C LYS A 657 25.32 10.34 11.36
N ASP A 658 26.19 9.81 10.51
CA ASP A 658 26.43 8.35 10.40
C ASP A 658 26.93 7.74 11.71
N LEU A 659 27.85 8.41 12.41
CA LEU A 659 28.34 7.94 13.72
C LEU A 659 27.24 7.96 14.78
N LEU A 660 26.48 9.05 14.88
CA LEU A 660 25.37 9.17 15.82
C LEU A 660 24.25 8.17 15.51
N TYR A 661 24.03 7.86 14.23
CA TYR A 661 23.10 6.83 13.81
C TYR A 661 23.52 5.47 14.36
N VAL A 662 24.76 5.05 14.13
CA VAL A 662 25.29 3.76 14.62
C VAL A 662 25.27 3.70 16.15
N GLU A 663 25.73 4.74 16.85
CA GLU A 663 25.71 4.80 18.32
C GLU A 663 24.28 4.69 18.88
N THR A 664 23.30 5.30 18.20
CA THR A 664 21.91 5.23 18.63
C THR A 664 21.29 3.87 18.30
N LEU A 665 21.66 3.24 17.18
CA LEU A 665 21.24 1.87 16.86
C LEU A 665 21.81 0.84 17.86
N GLU A 666 23.02 1.04 18.37
CA GLU A 666 23.57 0.22 19.43
C GLU A 666 22.74 0.34 20.73
N LYS A 667 22.31 1.55 21.10
CA LYS A 667 21.36 1.76 22.20
C LYS A 667 20.03 1.04 21.95
N VAL A 668 19.54 1.05 20.71
CA VAL A 668 18.32 0.32 20.31
C VAL A 668 18.51 -1.19 20.49
N SER A 669 19.67 -1.75 20.12
CA SER A 669 20.01 -3.15 20.35
C SER A 669 19.94 -3.52 21.85
N VAL A 670 20.59 -2.73 22.71
CA VAL A 670 20.58 -2.95 24.17
C VAL A 670 19.15 -2.93 24.72
N LEU A 671 18.33 -2.00 24.28
CA LEU A 671 16.92 -1.91 24.70
C LEU A 671 16.10 -3.11 24.25
N LEU A 672 16.34 -3.66 23.06
CA LEU A 672 15.70 -4.89 22.59
C LEU A 672 16.08 -6.09 23.46
N GLU A 673 17.35 -6.22 23.83
CA GLU A 673 17.81 -7.27 24.75
C GLU A 673 17.16 -7.14 26.13
N GLN A 674 17.06 -5.91 26.67
CA GLN A 674 16.37 -5.63 27.93
C GLN A 674 14.87 -5.96 27.88
N ILE A 675 14.19 -5.65 26.76
CA ILE A 675 12.77 -5.97 26.56
C ILE A 675 12.56 -7.49 26.55
N GLU A 676 13.47 -8.26 25.95
CA GLU A 676 13.37 -9.73 25.92
C GLU A 676 13.71 -10.36 27.27
N ALA A 677 14.77 -9.90 27.95
CA ALA A 677 15.11 -10.34 29.30
C ALA A 677 13.96 -10.10 30.28
N ASN A 678 13.40 -8.89 30.29
CA ASN A 678 12.24 -8.54 31.11
C ASN A 678 11.01 -9.41 30.77
N LYS A 679 10.79 -9.76 29.49
CA LYS A 679 9.73 -10.70 29.11
C LYS A 679 9.92 -12.07 29.76
N GLN A 680 11.14 -12.59 29.80
CA GLN A 680 11.44 -13.86 30.46
C GLN A 680 11.20 -13.80 31.98
N GLU A 681 11.58 -12.69 32.63
CA GLU A 681 11.34 -12.46 34.05
C GLU A 681 9.85 -12.40 34.40
N ILE A 682 9.04 -11.68 33.60
CA ILE A 682 7.59 -11.67 33.75
C ILE A 682 7.02 -13.09 33.62
N GLY A 683 7.55 -13.90 32.70
CA GLY A 683 7.14 -15.29 32.51
C GLY A 683 7.38 -16.14 33.75
N LYS A 684 8.62 -16.13 34.26
CA LYS A 684 9.03 -16.85 35.48
C LYS A 684 8.21 -16.43 36.71
N ALA A 685 8.01 -15.13 36.89
CA ALA A 685 7.23 -14.60 38.02
C ALA A 685 5.75 -15.03 37.92
N LYS A 686 5.15 -15.02 36.73
CA LYS A 686 3.79 -15.52 36.50
C LYS A 686 3.66 -17.02 36.74
N GLU A 687 4.64 -17.81 36.31
CA GLU A 687 4.70 -19.25 36.59
C GLU A 687 4.81 -19.54 38.10
N ALA A 688 5.50 -18.67 38.85
CA ALA A 688 5.57 -18.69 40.30
C ALA A 688 4.32 -18.11 41.01
N GLY A 689 3.32 -17.63 40.26
CA GLY A 689 2.11 -17.02 40.83
C GLY A 689 2.32 -15.67 41.50
N LEU A 690 3.42 -14.97 41.19
CA LEU A 690 3.74 -13.65 41.75
C LEU A 690 3.04 -12.54 40.96
N GLU A 691 2.65 -11.48 41.66
CA GLU A 691 2.26 -10.22 41.01
C GLU A 691 3.48 -9.54 40.38
N VAL A 692 3.29 -8.94 39.21
CA VAL A 692 4.40 -8.38 38.40
C VAL A 692 4.25 -6.89 38.04
N PRO A 693 3.63 -6.01 38.87
CA PRO A 693 3.39 -4.62 38.48
C PRO A 693 4.69 -3.83 38.23
N GLN A 694 5.76 -4.10 39.01
CA GLN A 694 7.07 -3.46 38.82
C GLN A 694 7.72 -3.88 37.50
N LEU A 695 7.76 -5.19 37.21
CA LEU A 695 8.30 -5.70 35.94
C LEU A 695 7.52 -5.16 34.72
N PHE A 696 6.20 -4.98 34.86
CA PHE A 696 5.39 -4.32 33.83
C PHE A 696 5.70 -2.83 33.66
N GLN A 697 5.98 -2.12 34.75
CA GLN A 697 6.38 -0.72 34.70
C GLN A 697 7.76 -0.55 34.05
N GLU A 698 8.72 -1.42 34.37
CA GLU A 698 10.03 -1.47 33.71
C GLU A 698 9.88 -1.79 32.22
N ARG A 699 9.09 -2.80 31.87
CA ARG A 699 8.79 -3.13 30.47
C ARG A 699 8.25 -1.92 29.71
N ALA A 700 7.30 -1.22 30.32
CA ALA A 700 6.71 -0.03 29.75
C ALA A 700 7.76 1.04 29.49
N GLN A 701 8.67 1.27 30.43
CA GLN A 701 9.76 2.24 30.28
C GLN A 701 10.72 1.83 29.15
N PHE A 702 11.19 0.58 29.11
CA PHE A 702 12.06 0.09 28.05
C PHE A 702 11.43 0.24 26.66
N ILE A 703 10.12 0.00 26.52
CA ILE A 703 9.41 0.18 25.25
C ILE A 703 9.34 1.66 24.84
N LEU A 704 9.17 2.57 25.79
CA LEU A 704 9.17 4.01 25.51
C LEU A 704 10.56 4.48 25.07
N ASP A 705 11.59 4.07 25.81
CA ASP A 705 12.99 4.40 25.52
C ASP A 705 13.42 3.81 24.17
N PHE A 706 13.00 2.59 23.87
CA PHE A 706 13.20 1.95 22.57
C PHE A 706 12.59 2.78 21.44
N LYS A 707 11.35 3.25 21.60
CA LYS A 707 10.68 4.05 20.57
C LYS A 707 11.33 5.41 20.37
N GLU A 708 11.78 6.05 21.44
CA GLU A 708 12.53 7.30 21.38
C GLU A 708 13.90 7.11 20.72
N ALA A 709 14.68 6.10 21.14
CA ALA A 709 15.99 5.80 20.59
C ALA A 709 15.91 5.43 19.10
N GLN A 710 14.98 4.56 18.72
CA GLN A 710 14.77 4.19 17.33
C GLN A 710 14.35 5.38 16.46
N GLY A 711 13.46 6.24 16.98
CA GLY A 711 13.09 7.47 16.28
C GLY A 711 14.27 8.41 16.06
N LYS A 712 15.09 8.62 17.10
CA LYS A 712 16.30 9.46 17.01
C LYS A 712 17.36 8.88 16.08
N ALA A 713 17.57 7.57 16.09
CA ALA A 713 18.48 6.93 15.15
C ALA A 713 18.08 7.30 13.71
N LEU A 714 16.78 7.21 13.39
CA LEU A 714 16.29 7.56 12.07
C LEU A 714 16.31 9.08 11.77
N MET A 715 16.38 9.94 12.79
CA MET A 715 16.65 11.38 12.58
C MET A 715 18.11 11.67 12.19
N TYR A 716 19.05 10.81 12.61
CA TYR A 716 20.45 10.91 12.19
C TYR A 716 20.71 10.27 10.83
N ALA A 717 19.92 9.27 10.43
CA ALA A 717 20.08 8.63 9.13
C ALA A 717 19.72 9.60 7.99
N ASN A 718 20.54 9.65 6.94
CA ASN A 718 20.49 10.71 5.91
C ASN A 718 19.18 10.84 5.14
N GLU A 719 18.28 9.83 5.11
CA GLU A 719 16.94 9.97 4.50
C GLU A 719 15.84 9.13 5.18
N ALA A 720 15.96 8.85 6.48
CA ALA A 720 15.07 7.85 7.09
C ALA A 720 13.78 8.41 7.71
N TYR A 721 12.70 7.65 7.55
CA TYR A 721 11.41 7.89 8.18
C TYR A 721 11.47 7.74 9.72
N PHE A 722 11.41 8.84 10.46
CA PHE A 722 11.48 8.94 11.94
C PHE A 722 10.40 8.15 12.70
N SER A 723 9.37 7.64 12.02
CA SER A 723 8.31 6.84 12.61
C SER A 723 7.78 5.76 11.66
N GLY A 724 7.01 4.81 12.21
CA GLY A 724 6.56 3.64 11.44
C GLY A 724 5.46 3.90 10.42
N GLY A 725 4.72 5.00 10.55
CA GLY A 725 3.68 5.37 9.60
C GLY A 725 4.18 5.54 8.16
N PRO A 726 5.14 6.45 7.92
CA PRO A 726 5.65 6.68 6.58
C PRO A 726 6.51 5.53 6.05
N ALA A 727 7.28 4.83 6.89
CA ALA A 727 7.99 3.62 6.48
C ALA A 727 7.02 2.56 5.91
N LEU A 728 5.88 2.36 6.57
CA LEU A 728 4.82 1.48 6.08
C LEU A 728 4.13 2.01 4.82
N HIS A 729 3.84 3.30 4.79
CA HIS A 729 3.10 3.93 3.71
C HIS A 729 3.90 3.96 2.41
N VAL A 730 5.09 4.55 2.47
CA VAL A 730 5.89 4.86 1.30
C VAL A 730 6.69 3.64 0.88
N VAL A 731 7.49 3.08 1.78
CA VAL A 731 8.40 1.98 1.43
C VAL A 731 7.62 0.72 1.12
N LYS A 732 6.88 0.19 2.09
CA LYS A 732 6.20 -1.09 1.88
C LYS A 732 4.93 -0.96 1.03
N GLY A 733 4.23 0.17 1.15
CA GLY A 733 2.96 0.40 0.47
C GLY A 733 3.13 0.84 -0.98
N MET A 734 3.78 1.98 -1.20
CA MET A 734 3.93 2.58 -2.53
C MET A 734 5.08 1.95 -3.33
N GLN A 735 6.28 1.81 -2.75
CA GLN A 735 7.44 1.24 -3.46
C GLN A 735 7.33 -0.28 -3.56
N GLY A 736 6.93 -0.96 -2.48
CA GLY A 736 6.74 -2.42 -2.45
C GLY A 736 5.50 -2.94 -3.19
N GLY A 737 4.72 -2.06 -3.84
CA GLY A 737 3.50 -2.43 -4.59
C GLY A 737 2.36 -3.02 -3.74
N GLY A 738 2.47 -2.95 -2.41
CA GLY A 738 1.50 -3.53 -1.48
C GLY A 738 0.34 -2.58 -1.17
N ALA A 739 -0.90 -3.02 -1.34
CA ALA A 739 -2.06 -2.32 -0.76
C ALA A 739 -2.05 -2.47 0.77
N ILE A 740 -1.29 -1.61 1.46
CA ILE A 740 -1.18 -1.63 2.91
C ILE A 740 -2.25 -0.75 3.54
N LYS A 741 -3.04 -1.37 4.42
CA LYS A 741 -3.97 -0.63 5.27
C LYS A 741 -3.21 -0.05 6.47
N LEU A 742 -2.94 1.25 6.41
CA LEU A 742 -2.36 1.99 7.53
C LEU A 742 -3.38 2.22 8.63
N GLY A 743 -2.94 2.07 9.88
CA GLY A 743 -3.68 2.59 11.04
C GLY A 743 -3.76 4.11 11.01
N ARG A 744 -4.72 4.69 11.73
CA ARG A 744 -4.96 6.15 11.69
C ARG A 744 -3.76 6.96 12.19
N GLN A 745 -3.14 6.52 13.28
CA GLN A 745 -1.93 7.15 13.80
C GLN A 745 -0.77 7.07 12.78
N GLN A 746 -0.61 5.92 12.11
CA GLN A 746 0.38 5.73 11.05
C GLN A 746 0.13 6.64 9.83
N LYS A 747 -1.14 6.88 9.46
CA LYS A 747 -1.47 7.84 8.40
C LYS A 747 -0.99 9.24 8.76
N MET A 748 -1.29 9.73 9.98
CA MET A 748 -0.83 11.04 10.41
C MET A 748 0.69 11.16 10.48
N GLN A 749 1.33 10.15 11.09
CA GLN A 749 2.79 10.05 11.11
C GLN A 749 3.33 10.21 9.69
N SER A 750 2.74 9.52 8.72
CA SER A 750 3.15 9.63 7.32
C SER A 750 2.86 11.00 6.73
N MET A 751 1.73 11.64 7.05
CA MET A 751 1.41 12.98 6.54
C MET A 751 2.39 14.02 7.09
N LEU A 752 2.62 14.05 8.41
CA LEU A 752 3.54 15.00 9.05
C LEU A 752 4.95 14.88 8.48
N MET A 753 5.45 13.65 8.30
CA MET A 753 6.77 13.42 7.75
C MET A 753 6.89 13.82 6.28
N ASN A 754 5.91 13.48 5.44
CA ASN A 754 5.95 13.93 4.03
C ASN A 754 5.86 15.45 3.94
N ILE A 755 5.07 16.12 4.80
CA ILE A 755 5.03 17.59 4.87
C ILE A 755 6.39 18.15 5.32
N GLY A 756 7.03 17.52 6.31
CA GLY A 756 8.38 17.90 6.76
C GLY A 756 9.42 17.80 5.64
N TYR A 757 9.48 16.67 4.92
CA TYR A 757 10.37 16.51 3.78
C TYR A 757 10.04 17.44 2.61
N GLN A 758 8.76 17.73 2.41
CA GLN A 758 8.33 18.70 1.42
C GLN A 758 8.84 20.10 1.76
N LEU A 759 8.74 20.52 3.03
CA LEU A 759 9.30 21.78 3.52
C LEU A 759 10.81 21.85 3.33
N GLN A 760 11.52 20.81 3.79
CA GLN A 760 12.97 20.71 3.68
C GLN A 760 13.43 20.84 2.22
N HIS A 761 13.03 19.87 1.39
CA HIS A 761 13.56 19.75 0.04
C HIS A 761 13.10 20.92 -0.82
N PHE A 762 11.93 21.50 -0.54
CA PHE A 762 11.47 22.67 -1.29
C PHE A 762 12.34 23.88 -0.98
N ASN A 763 12.65 24.12 0.30
CA ASN A 763 13.50 25.24 0.69
C ASN A 763 14.91 25.11 0.11
N GLU A 764 15.54 23.94 0.27
CA GLU A 764 16.87 23.65 -0.27
C GLU A 764 16.91 23.81 -1.80
N GLN A 765 15.99 23.17 -2.52
CA GLN A 765 15.99 23.23 -3.99
C GLN A 765 15.56 24.59 -4.55
N ALA A 766 14.71 25.34 -3.84
CA ALA A 766 14.31 26.66 -4.25
C ALA A 766 15.47 27.65 -4.19
N GLU A 767 16.28 27.54 -3.13
CA GLU A 767 17.48 28.36 -2.94
C GLU A 767 18.60 27.97 -3.92
N GLU A 768 18.85 26.66 -4.09
CA GLU A 768 19.97 26.16 -4.90
C GLU A 768 19.66 26.16 -6.42
N HIS A 769 18.40 25.90 -6.81
CA HIS A 769 18.04 25.59 -8.21
C HIS A 769 16.79 26.31 -8.73
N GLY A 770 16.13 27.12 -7.92
CA GLY A 770 14.93 27.86 -8.30
C GLY A 770 13.61 27.09 -8.20
N LEU A 771 12.52 27.80 -8.53
CA LEU A 771 11.14 27.35 -8.25
C LEU A 771 10.74 26.07 -8.99
N GLY A 772 11.05 25.97 -10.28
CA GLY A 772 10.67 24.81 -11.11
C GLY A 772 11.19 23.50 -10.54
N ARG A 773 12.49 23.49 -10.21
CA ARG A 773 13.16 22.36 -9.58
C ARG A 773 12.56 22.00 -8.23
N ALA A 774 12.34 23.00 -7.37
CA ALA A 774 11.78 22.80 -6.05
C ALA A 774 10.40 22.15 -6.10
N VAL A 775 9.51 22.63 -6.98
CA VAL A 775 8.16 22.05 -7.11
C VAL A 775 8.22 20.65 -7.73
N LEU A 776 9.00 20.44 -8.79
CA LEU A 776 9.13 19.12 -9.42
C LEU A 776 9.71 18.08 -8.45
N GLY A 777 10.76 18.45 -7.72
CA GLY A 777 11.45 17.58 -6.77
C GLY A 777 10.56 17.18 -5.60
N THR A 778 9.77 18.12 -5.07
CA THR A 778 8.94 17.92 -3.87
C THR A 778 7.51 17.45 -4.13
N SER A 779 6.99 17.57 -5.35
CA SER A 779 5.65 17.10 -5.75
C SER A 779 5.36 15.63 -5.37
N LYS A 780 6.42 14.79 -5.27
CA LYS A 780 6.31 13.39 -4.81
C LYS A 780 5.74 13.30 -3.38
N TYR A 781 6.07 14.25 -2.51
CA TYR A 781 5.60 14.31 -1.13
C TYR A 781 4.15 14.77 -1.07
N GLY A 782 3.80 15.82 -1.82
CA GLY A 782 2.43 16.30 -2.00
C GLY A 782 1.46 15.21 -2.45
N GLN A 783 1.82 14.51 -3.52
CA GLN A 783 1.08 13.34 -4.02
C GLN A 783 0.90 12.25 -2.95
N ARG A 784 1.92 11.99 -2.11
CA ARG A 784 1.79 11.01 -1.01
C ARG A 784 0.77 11.47 0.04
N VAL A 785 0.74 12.76 0.37
CA VAL A 785 -0.25 13.33 1.30
C VAL A 785 -1.66 13.27 0.69
N ALA A 786 -1.82 13.60 -0.60
CA ALA A 786 -3.09 13.54 -1.33
C ALA A 786 -3.65 12.10 -1.39
N ASN A 787 -2.79 11.12 -1.68
CA ASN A 787 -3.17 9.72 -1.69
C ASN A 787 -3.70 9.23 -0.33
N LEU A 788 -3.14 9.74 0.78
CA LEU A 788 -3.60 9.41 2.13
C LEU A 788 -4.95 10.03 2.47
N THR A 789 -5.22 11.27 2.02
CA THR A 789 -6.52 11.92 2.21
C THR A 789 -7.61 11.24 1.38
N GLU A 790 -7.37 10.99 0.10
CA GLU A 790 -8.33 10.34 -0.80
C GLU A 790 -8.71 8.91 -0.37
N ARG A 791 -7.72 8.07 -0.05
CA ARG A 791 -8.01 6.69 0.37
C ARG A 791 -8.83 6.65 1.65
N SER A 792 -8.67 7.66 2.51
CA SER A 792 -9.44 7.78 3.74
C SER A 792 -10.89 8.15 3.45
N SER A 793 -11.16 9.07 2.51
CA SER A 793 -12.54 9.42 2.13
C SER A 793 -13.27 8.27 1.45
N LYS A 794 -12.62 7.57 0.49
CA LYS A 794 -13.20 6.40 -0.20
C LYS A 794 -13.53 5.26 0.78
N GLN A 795 -12.60 4.92 1.67
CA GLN A 795 -12.83 3.87 2.66
C GLN A 795 -13.93 4.23 3.67
N GLU A 796 -14.06 5.51 4.04
CA GLU A 796 -15.18 5.98 4.87
C GLU A 796 -16.52 5.90 4.15
N GLN A 797 -16.57 6.24 2.86
CA GLN A 797 -17.76 6.13 2.04
C GLN A 797 -18.24 4.68 1.91
N GLU A 798 -17.33 3.74 1.63
CA GLU A 798 -17.65 2.31 1.60
C GLU A 798 -18.19 1.78 2.94
N VAL A 799 -17.60 2.23 4.06
CA VAL A 799 -18.07 1.87 5.41
C VAL A 799 -19.47 2.44 5.65
N LYS A 800 -19.74 3.70 5.27
CA LYS A 800 -21.07 4.31 5.35
C LYS A 800 -22.09 3.54 4.54
N GLU A 801 -21.78 3.20 3.29
CA GLU A 801 -22.65 2.41 2.42
C GLU A 801 -22.90 0.99 2.95
N SER A 802 -21.95 0.40 3.68
CA SER A 802 -22.13 -0.90 4.32
C SER A 802 -22.93 -0.87 5.63
N ILE A 803 -23.02 0.30 6.28
CA ILE A 803 -23.71 0.52 7.56
C ILE A 803 -25.07 1.24 7.36
N SER A 804 -25.35 1.78 6.18
CA SER A 804 -26.49 2.65 5.83
C SER A 804 -27.90 2.06 6.00
N GLY A 805 -28.05 0.89 6.61
CA GLY A 805 -29.28 0.55 7.34
C GLY A 805 -29.49 1.42 8.60
N ILE A 806 -28.50 2.23 9.02
CA ILE A 806 -28.61 3.16 10.15
C ILE A 806 -28.32 4.58 9.62
N HIS A 807 -29.37 5.40 9.52
CA HIS A 807 -29.35 6.78 9.01
C HIS A 807 -28.63 7.78 9.95
N GLY A 808 -27.34 7.58 10.19
CA GLY A 808 -26.48 8.55 10.87
C GLY A 808 -25.63 9.34 9.89
N LYS A 809 -25.91 10.64 9.70
CA LYS A 809 -25.05 11.61 9.00
C LYS A 809 -23.73 11.84 9.76
N ALA A 810 -22.83 10.87 9.77
CA ALA A 810 -21.51 10.99 10.40
C ALA A 810 -20.39 10.72 9.37
N SER A 811 -19.95 11.75 8.65
CA SER A 811 -18.54 12.19 8.62
C SER A 811 -18.36 13.30 7.57
N THR A 812 -17.90 14.48 8.01
CA THR A 812 -17.51 15.65 7.22
C THR A 812 -16.03 16.01 7.41
N ASN A 813 -15.27 15.24 8.21
CA ASN A 813 -14.03 15.76 8.81
C ASN A 813 -12.82 15.84 7.87
N MET A 814 -12.71 14.98 6.85
CA MET A 814 -11.58 15.06 5.91
C MET A 814 -11.84 16.06 4.77
N GLU A 815 -13.08 16.23 4.34
CA GLU A 815 -13.42 17.34 3.44
C GLU A 815 -13.21 18.69 4.12
N ASP A 816 -13.51 18.81 5.42
CA ASP A 816 -13.23 20.02 6.20
C ASP A 816 -11.72 20.31 6.32
N PHE A 817 -10.86 19.28 6.37
CA PHE A 817 -9.40 19.43 6.30
C PHE A 817 -8.99 20.14 4.98
N MET A 818 -9.66 19.76 3.90
CA MET A 818 -9.43 20.22 2.52
C MET A 818 -10.14 21.55 2.16
N LYS A 819 -11.24 21.91 2.83
CA LYS A 819 -12.11 23.06 2.50
C LYS A 819 -11.75 24.38 3.16
N GLY A 820 -10.69 24.45 3.96
CA GLY A 820 -10.31 25.71 4.61
C GLY A 820 -9.74 26.72 3.62
N GLU A 821 -10.60 27.48 2.96
CA GLU A 821 -10.26 28.63 2.11
C GLU A 821 -9.62 29.75 2.94
N GLN A 822 -8.46 30.23 2.51
CA GLN A 822 -7.89 31.50 2.95
C GLN A 822 -7.28 32.22 1.75
N ALA A 823 -7.51 33.53 1.69
CA ALA A 823 -6.85 34.54 0.85
C ALA A 823 -5.99 34.00 -0.32
N GLY A 824 -6.64 33.44 -1.34
CA GLY A 824 -6.02 33.15 -2.63
C GLY A 824 -5.26 31.81 -2.79
N PHE A 825 -5.09 30.99 -1.75
CA PHE A 825 -4.40 29.69 -1.89
C PHE A 825 -5.29 28.53 -1.41
N ASN A 826 -5.67 27.64 -2.33
CA ASN A 826 -6.50 26.46 -2.07
C ASN A 826 -5.62 25.20 -2.08
N LEU A 827 -5.52 24.53 -0.92
CA LEU A 827 -4.73 23.29 -0.78
C LEU A 827 -5.14 22.22 -1.78
N ASN A 828 -6.42 22.11 -2.15
CA ASN A 828 -6.87 21.14 -3.16
C ASN A 828 -6.33 21.47 -4.53
N THR A 829 -6.32 22.75 -4.89
CA THR A 829 -5.77 23.22 -6.16
C THR A 829 -4.28 22.94 -6.21
N PHE A 830 -3.56 23.19 -5.12
CA PHE A 830 -2.12 22.91 -5.10
C PHE A 830 -1.82 21.40 -5.13
N MET A 831 -2.54 20.57 -4.37
CA MET A 831 -2.34 19.11 -4.43
C MET A 831 -2.70 18.54 -5.81
N ALA A 832 -3.74 19.06 -6.46
CA ALA A 832 -4.08 18.68 -7.83
C ALA A 832 -2.99 19.11 -8.82
N LEU A 833 -2.40 20.29 -8.63
CA LEU A 833 -1.25 20.76 -9.39
C LEU A 833 -0.03 19.86 -9.16
N GLU A 834 0.25 19.43 -7.93
CA GLU A 834 1.37 18.51 -7.67
C GLU A 834 1.16 17.14 -8.31
N ASP A 835 -0.06 16.60 -8.27
CA ASP A 835 -0.40 15.37 -8.99
C ASP A 835 -0.27 15.53 -10.50
N GLN A 836 -0.70 16.68 -11.04
CA GLN A 836 -0.48 17.04 -12.43
C GLN A 836 1.02 17.10 -12.75
N ILE A 837 1.83 17.76 -11.92
CA ILE A 837 3.27 17.89 -12.16
C ILE A 837 3.97 16.53 -12.18
N VAL A 838 3.58 15.62 -11.30
CA VAL A 838 4.10 14.25 -11.30
C VAL A 838 3.68 13.49 -12.56
N SER A 839 2.45 13.65 -13.01
CA SER A 839 1.92 12.99 -14.21
C SER A 839 2.59 13.52 -15.48
N ASP A 840 2.56 14.84 -15.65
CA ASP A 840 2.77 15.51 -16.93
C ASP A 840 4.23 15.84 -17.20
N TYR A 841 5.03 16.10 -16.15
CA TYR A 841 6.44 16.46 -16.30
C TYR A 841 7.36 15.37 -15.73
N LYS A 842 7.08 14.86 -14.52
CA LYS A 842 8.02 13.94 -13.85
C LYS A 842 8.12 12.58 -14.55
N LYS A 843 6.98 12.01 -14.98
CA LYS A 843 6.88 10.68 -15.60
C LYS A 843 6.86 10.71 -17.13
N ASN A 844 6.76 11.89 -17.74
CA ASN A 844 6.64 12.04 -19.17
C ASN A 844 8.02 12.28 -19.80
N ASP A 845 8.84 11.22 -19.85
CA ASP A 845 10.16 11.26 -20.47
C ASP A 845 10.11 11.46 -22.00
N LEU A 846 8.91 11.36 -22.62
CA LEU A 846 8.72 11.59 -24.05
C LEU A 846 8.70 13.09 -24.36
N ASP A 847 7.84 13.85 -23.67
CA ASP A 847 7.69 15.30 -23.92
C ASP A 847 8.73 16.13 -23.15
N TYR A 848 9.28 15.58 -22.05
CA TYR A 848 10.29 16.23 -21.22
C TYR A 848 11.50 15.31 -20.98
N PRO A 849 12.33 15.07 -22.01
CA PRO A 849 13.40 14.09 -21.96
C PRO A 849 14.55 14.47 -21.02
N THR A 850 14.68 15.75 -20.67
CA THR A 850 15.76 16.29 -19.82
C THR A 850 15.22 16.86 -18.51
N PRO A 851 15.95 16.79 -17.39
CA PRO A 851 15.54 17.42 -16.13
C PRO A 851 15.23 18.91 -16.26
N SER A 852 16.03 19.66 -17.03
CA SER A 852 15.83 21.11 -17.23
C SER A 852 14.52 21.40 -17.97
N SER A 853 14.14 20.56 -18.95
CA SER A 853 12.82 20.67 -19.60
C SER A 853 11.68 20.39 -18.61
N LYS A 854 11.83 19.43 -17.70
CA LYS A 854 10.84 19.12 -16.63
C LYS A 854 10.72 20.25 -15.61
N ASP A 855 11.86 20.82 -15.19
CA ASP A 855 11.93 21.92 -14.24
C ASP A 855 11.22 23.16 -14.81
N LYS A 856 11.49 23.50 -16.08
CA LYS A 856 10.81 24.58 -16.80
C LYS A 856 9.30 24.34 -16.93
N GLY A 857 8.89 23.15 -17.37
CA GLY A 857 7.48 22.79 -17.49
C GLY A 857 6.74 22.88 -16.15
N ALA A 858 7.36 22.42 -15.07
CA ALA A 858 6.81 22.54 -13.72
C ALA A 858 6.70 24.01 -13.26
N GLU A 859 7.71 24.85 -13.54
CA GLU A 859 7.67 26.28 -13.22
C GLU A 859 6.54 27.00 -13.96
N GLU A 860 6.39 26.75 -15.26
CA GLU A 860 5.31 27.33 -16.08
C GLU A 860 3.93 26.90 -15.57
N ALA A 861 3.76 25.62 -15.21
CA ALA A 861 2.53 25.12 -14.62
C ALA A 861 2.18 25.84 -13.31
N VAL A 862 3.17 26.09 -12.45
CA VAL A 862 2.96 26.80 -11.17
C VAL A 862 2.64 28.27 -11.42
N LYS A 863 3.38 28.96 -12.29
CA LYS A 863 3.11 30.36 -12.64
C LYS A 863 1.73 30.55 -13.26
N ALA A 864 1.25 29.59 -14.05
CA ALA A 864 -0.10 29.62 -14.59
C ALA A 864 -1.19 29.56 -13.49
N HIS A 865 -0.91 28.90 -12.36
CA HIS A 865 -1.80 28.87 -11.20
C HIS A 865 -1.68 30.12 -10.30
N PHE A 866 -0.56 30.84 -10.39
CA PHE A 866 -0.27 32.06 -9.63
C PHE A 866 0.15 33.24 -10.53
N PRO A 867 -0.69 33.67 -11.49
CA PRO A 867 -0.27 34.55 -12.60
C PRO A 867 0.11 35.98 -12.20
N ASN A 868 -0.02 36.35 -10.91
CA ASN A 868 0.24 37.68 -10.39
C ASN A 868 1.17 37.69 -9.16
N GLN A 869 1.87 36.58 -8.88
CA GLN A 869 2.79 36.48 -7.75
C GLN A 869 4.23 36.36 -8.25
N SER A 870 5.18 36.97 -7.52
CA SER A 870 6.61 36.71 -7.75
C SER A 870 6.99 35.29 -7.33
N ASN A 871 8.15 34.80 -7.75
CA ASN A 871 8.63 33.48 -7.34
C ASN A 871 8.76 33.39 -5.81
N GLU A 872 9.21 34.46 -5.14
CA GLU A 872 9.33 34.54 -3.69
C GLU A 872 7.97 34.51 -2.99
N GLU A 873 6.96 35.20 -3.54
CA GLU A 873 5.58 35.17 -3.02
C GLU A 873 4.94 33.79 -3.17
N ILE A 874 5.19 33.11 -4.29
CA ILE A 874 4.76 31.73 -4.53
C ILE A 874 5.44 30.79 -3.52
N GLN A 875 6.76 30.89 -3.36
CA GLN A 875 7.53 30.08 -2.40
C GLN A 875 6.99 30.28 -0.97
N ALA A 876 6.81 31.53 -0.53
CA ALA A 876 6.26 31.82 0.79
C ALA A 876 4.83 31.27 0.97
N SER A 877 4.00 31.34 -0.06
CA SER A 877 2.63 30.79 -0.05
C SER A 877 2.61 29.26 0.05
N ILE A 878 3.52 28.59 -0.66
CA ILE A 878 3.70 27.14 -0.62
C ILE A 878 4.16 26.70 0.79
N LEU A 879 5.21 27.31 1.34
CA LEU A 879 5.72 27.01 2.69
C LEU A 879 4.66 27.24 3.77
N ALA A 880 3.90 28.33 3.68
CA ALA A 880 2.80 28.60 4.59
C ALA A 880 1.68 27.56 4.50
N THR A 881 1.44 27.02 3.30
CA THR A 881 0.43 25.96 3.08
C THR A 881 0.87 24.63 3.65
N PHE A 882 2.14 24.26 3.53
CA PHE A 882 2.69 23.07 4.17
C PHE A 882 2.58 23.15 5.68
N THR A 883 2.97 24.28 6.28
CA THR A 883 2.89 24.53 7.72
C THR A 883 1.44 24.43 8.24
N ARG A 884 0.48 25.05 7.53
CA ARG A 884 -0.95 24.96 7.87
C ARG A 884 -1.52 23.55 7.68
N SER A 885 -1.05 22.82 6.68
CA SER A 885 -1.44 21.42 6.46
C SER A 885 -1.02 20.57 7.65
N ALA A 886 0.21 20.72 8.15
CA ALA A 886 0.68 20.05 9.36
C ALA A 886 -0.22 20.34 10.58
N ALA A 887 -0.62 21.61 10.75
CA ALA A 887 -1.50 22.02 11.85
C ALA A 887 -2.85 21.29 11.86
N ARG A 888 -3.37 20.95 10.67
CA ARG A 888 -4.68 20.31 10.54
C ARG A 888 -4.63 18.78 10.68
N VAL A 889 -3.46 18.14 10.54
CA VAL A 889 -3.33 16.66 10.53
C VAL A 889 -3.86 16.01 11.81
N PHE A 890 -3.68 16.67 12.97
CA PHE A 890 -4.03 16.09 14.27
C PHE A 890 -5.53 16.04 14.56
N GLY A 891 -6.33 16.97 14.00
CA GLY A 891 -7.75 17.12 14.33
C GLY A 891 -8.57 15.85 14.11
N PRO A 892 -8.57 15.25 12.90
CA PRO A 892 -9.27 14.01 12.61
C PRO A 892 -8.89 12.85 13.52
N TYR A 893 -7.64 12.78 13.99
CA TYR A 893 -7.20 11.70 14.87
C TYR A 893 -7.81 11.75 16.27
N TYR A 894 -7.95 12.92 16.89
CA TYR A 894 -8.57 13.01 18.21
C TYR A 894 -10.05 12.63 18.17
N VAL A 895 -10.74 13.00 17.09
CA VAL A 895 -12.10 12.54 16.78
C VAL A 895 -12.15 11.01 16.71
N ASP A 896 -11.21 10.44 15.98
CA ASP A 896 -11.16 9.01 15.74
C ASP A 896 -10.77 8.19 16.96
N LYS A 897 -9.77 8.65 17.72
CA LYS A 897 -9.33 8.08 19.01
C LYS A 897 -10.49 8.08 20.00
N TYR A 898 -11.31 9.13 20.00
CA TYR A 898 -12.55 9.18 20.77
C TYR A 898 -13.55 8.11 20.40
N GLN A 899 -13.88 8.00 19.12
CA GLN A 899 -14.85 7.01 18.66
C GLN A 899 -14.38 5.58 18.93
N GLU A 900 -13.08 5.30 18.83
CA GLU A 900 -12.52 3.98 19.14
C GLU A 900 -12.60 3.68 20.65
N ASN A 901 -12.24 4.64 21.49
CA ASN A 901 -12.34 4.53 22.94
C ASN A 901 -13.79 4.30 23.39
N GLU A 902 -14.75 5.02 22.80
CA GLU A 902 -16.18 4.82 23.03
C GLU A 902 -16.64 3.40 22.65
N LYS A 903 -16.22 2.90 21.47
CA LYS A 903 -16.53 1.53 21.02
C LYS A 903 -15.95 0.47 21.97
N ARG A 904 -14.73 0.69 22.49
CA ARG A 904 -14.10 -0.20 23.47
C ARG A 904 -14.87 -0.18 24.79
N ARG A 905 -15.23 1.02 25.29
CA ARG A 905 -16.04 1.17 26.51
C ARG A 905 -17.38 0.45 26.41
N GLN A 906 -18.06 0.55 25.26
CA GLN A 906 -19.32 -0.16 24.99
C GLN A 906 -19.13 -1.68 25.01
N LYS A 907 -18.00 -2.17 24.51
CA LYS A 907 -17.68 -3.60 24.46
C LYS A 907 -17.30 -4.17 25.84
N ASP A 908 -16.57 -3.39 26.63
CA ASP A 908 -16.02 -3.83 27.92
C ASP A 908 -16.96 -3.57 29.11
N GLY A 909 -18.17 -3.06 28.85
CA GLY A 909 -19.25 -2.98 29.84
C GLY A 909 -19.03 -1.92 30.92
N ALA A 910 -18.95 -0.64 30.53
CA ALA A 910 -19.12 0.58 31.34
C ALA A 910 -18.35 0.75 32.67
N LEU A 911 -17.58 -0.24 33.14
CA LEU A 911 -16.91 -0.24 34.45
C LEU A 911 -15.73 0.72 34.56
N ILE A 912 -15.35 1.39 33.47
CA ILE A 912 -14.25 2.33 33.44
C ILE A 912 -14.80 3.70 33.08
N SER A 913 -14.56 4.68 33.96
CA SER A 913 -14.93 6.08 33.75
C SER A 913 -14.37 6.55 32.40
N PRO A 914 -15.11 7.37 31.64
CA PRO A 914 -14.63 7.97 30.38
C PRO A 914 -13.26 8.66 30.54
N LEU A 915 -12.96 9.14 31.75
CA LEU A 915 -11.72 9.81 32.13
C LEU A 915 -10.52 8.86 32.32
N THR A 916 -10.73 7.62 32.74
CA THR A 916 -9.61 6.71 33.05
C THR A 916 -9.03 6.05 31.80
N PHE A 917 -9.76 6.12 30.68
CA PHE A 917 -9.38 5.52 29.40
C PHE A 917 -8.64 6.50 28.46
N TRP A 918 -8.55 7.77 28.85
CA TRP A 918 -7.92 8.87 28.12
C TRP A 918 -6.77 9.47 28.92
#